data_AF-A0ABD1J4D0-F1
#
_entry.id   AF-A0ABD1J4D0-F1
#
_cell.length_a   1.000
_cell.length_b   1.000
_cell.length_c   1.000
_cell.angle_alpha   90.00
_cell.angle_beta   90.00
_cell.angle_gamma   90.00
#
_symmetry.space_group_name_H-M   'P 1'
#
loop_
_entity.id
_entity.type
_entity.pdbx_description
1 polymer ?
#
loop_
_entity_poly.entity_id
_entity_poly.type
_entity_poly.pdbx_seq_one_letter_code
_entity_poly.pdbx_strand_id
1 'polypeptide(L)'
;MAGPVPSCPSSMTSLGSLPEVPRDMITSERKPFLQNCVAGMSRPCVAKVELTVSCENLLDKDVFSKSDPLCVLLMNSSGSQWFEVGRTEMVLNCLSPKFAKRFVLDYCFELVQKVKFELYDIDDSSEGLSNQDFLGEFEGTLGQIVSSRKLTRPLVLQNMKPAGKGTITIFAEEIKDNRVVKFEVEARGLDKKSFFGKSDPFLEFYRLTESGWQLAYRTEAVKRNLNPCWRPFRVPMQSLCGGDMEKPIKVDCYSYKTNGSHDLIGIFETTLTNLTEASRTTPAEFECVNMKKKNKNNKYKNSGIVSVKLCEIVKEYTFLDYIMGGCQLHFIVAVDLTKSNGDPQSPDSLHYISPDGVNQYLSAIWSVGLVIKDYDSDNLFPAYGFGAEIPPKWQVSHEFPLNFNPTNPSCQGIEGVVEAYRMCLPQVVLCGPTNFSPIINHVAQLAHQAASQKTASEYFVLLIITDGVITDMDETCLAIVNASRLPMSIIIVGVGGANFSDMEILDGDNTRLRAYNGEVAGRDIVQFVPFRNLQNASQEALAQCVLAELPEQVSSYFRMVNLKPVRDPASATEYVQRVPTVFTSAGQEVIIPCSNVAHNSCSFTTWLYSNAGHMGTIQEVDNGKIKPNAIRGQRLRVGPDCSLHITSVTTEDAGLYTCQQFLTETGPRSGEDAPVYLAVLHMYSSSEPDLETAGDVTLHCLLHTHDQCGGTVKGKDVHLLWVEQSRGQLHSNTDHQIRTTSVCDITLRMLKDSNHARSQKTWQCQLIVGGKVMVSINYSIHPSSKSSF
;
A
#
# COMPACT_ATOMS: atom_id res chain seq x y z
N MET A 1 -24.35 -17.95 44.95
CA MET A 1 -25.59 -17.16 45.15
C MET A 1 -25.26 -15.73 44.79
N ALA A 2 -25.88 -15.22 43.73
CA ALA A 2 -25.58 -13.94 43.12
C ALA A 2 -26.26 -12.77 43.87
N GLY A 3 -25.56 -11.64 43.93
CA GLY A 3 -26.03 -10.32 44.37
C GLY A 3 -25.40 -9.24 43.49
N PRO A 4 -25.93 -8.00 43.49
CA PRO A 4 -26.68 -7.47 42.35
C PRO A 4 -25.88 -6.53 41.43
N VAL A 5 -26.35 -6.47 40.19
CA VAL A 5 -25.98 -5.47 39.17
C VAL A 5 -26.82 -4.20 39.37
N PRO A 6 -26.23 -3.00 39.46
CA PRO A 6 -26.98 -1.75 39.31
C PRO A 6 -26.93 -1.25 37.86
N SER A 7 -28.11 -1.06 37.30
CA SER A 7 -28.42 -0.45 36.00
C SER A 7 -28.16 1.06 35.98
N CYS A 8 -27.59 1.56 34.88
CA CYS A 8 -27.52 2.99 34.57
C CYS A 8 -28.91 3.55 34.18
N PRO A 9 -29.33 4.72 34.71
CA PRO A 9 -30.62 5.32 34.37
C PRO A 9 -30.58 6.09 33.05
N SER A 10 -31.62 5.86 32.25
CA SER A 10 -32.05 6.67 31.12
C SER A 10 -32.97 7.80 31.60
N SER A 11 -32.55 9.06 31.41
CA SER A 11 -33.46 10.21 31.49
C SER A 11 -33.02 11.29 30.52
N MET A 12 -33.77 11.44 29.43
CA MET A 12 -33.80 12.65 28.63
C MET A 12 -34.42 13.77 29.46
N THR A 13 -33.69 14.87 29.62
CA THR A 13 -34.26 16.18 29.95
C THR A 13 -33.54 17.24 29.13
N SER A 14 -34.34 18.08 28.47
CA SER A 14 -33.96 19.18 27.59
C SER A 14 -32.94 20.12 28.24
N LEU A 15 -31.81 20.37 27.56
CA LEU A 15 -30.95 21.52 27.83
C LEU A 15 -31.12 22.54 26.70
N GLY A 16 -31.44 23.76 27.10
CA GLY A 16 -31.44 24.93 26.24
C GLY A 16 -30.08 25.20 25.61
N SER A 17 -30.14 25.88 24.48
CA SER A 17 -29.05 26.39 23.66
C SER A 17 -27.97 27.09 24.51
N LEU A 18 -26.74 26.59 24.41
CA LEU A 18 -25.52 27.27 24.81
C LEU A 18 -24.69 27.57 23.55
N PRO A 19 -23.96 28.70 23.52
CA PRO A 19 -23.33 29.23 22.32
C PRO A 19 -22.16 28.37 21.85
N GLU A 20 -22.04 28.23 20.53
CA GLU A 20 -20.94 27.54 19.86
C GLU A 20 -19.59 28.16 20.22
N VAL A 21 -18.62 27.31 20.56
CA VAL A 21 -17.20 27.69 20.68
C VAL A 21 -16.58 27.50 19.28
N PRO A 22 -15.74 28.43 18.78
CA PRO A 22 -15.27 28.41 17.40
C PRO A 22 -14.47 27.15 17.08
N ARG A 23 -14.80 26.49 15.96
CA ARG A 23 -14.07 25.36 15.37
C ARG A 23 -12.96 25.83 14.43
N ASP A 24 -12.18 26.81 14.84
CA ASP A 24 -11.09 27.32 14.01
C ASP A 24 -9.76 26.73 14.50
N MET A 25 -9.38 25.56 13.96
CA MET A 25 -7.97 25.19 13.79
C MET A 25 -7.68 23.97 12.89
N ILE A 26 -8.67 23.35 12.23
CA ILE A 26 -8.41 22.26 11.24
C ILE A 26 -9.14 22.50 9.89
N THR A 27 -9.96 23.54 9.73
CA THR A 27 -10.78 23.73 8.52
C THR A 27 -10.54 25.04 7.76
N SER A 28 -9.56 25.87 8.14
CA SER A 28 -9.33 27.17 7.47
C SER A 28 -8.27 27.17 6.35
N GLU A 29 -7.69 26.02 6.00
CA GLU A 29 -6.62 25.94 4.98
C GLU A 29 -7.12 25.72 3.53
N ARG A 30 -8.42 25.60 3.29
CA ARG A 30 -8.95 25.16 1.97
C ARG A 30 -9.26 26.27 0.96
N LYS A 31 -9.86 27.40 1.39
CA LYS A 31 -10.03 28.59 0.53
C LYS A 31 -8.74 29.24 -0.03
N PRO A 32 -7.57 29.17 0.65
CA PRO A 32 -6.30 29.56 0.04
C PRO A 32 -5.93 28.77 -1.22
N PHE A 33 -6.52 27.58 -1.47
CA PHE A 33 -6.09 26.68 -2.54
C PHE A 33 -6.34 27.23 -3.94
N LEU A 34 -7.56 27.69 -4.25
CA LEU A 34 -7.87 28.30 -5.56
C LEU A 34 -7.00 29.55 -5.79
N GLN A 35 -6.70 30.30 -4.72
CA GLN A 35 -5.89 31.51 -4.79
C GLN A 35 -4.39 31.20 -4.99
N ASN A 36 -3.89 30.10 -4.42
CA ASN A 36 -2.52 29.59 -4.62
C ASN A 36 -2.33 28.98 -6.02
N CYS A 37 -3.36 28.31 -6.54
CA CYS A 37 -3.46 27.84 -7.92
C CYS A 37 -3.29 28.97 -8.94
N VAL A 38 -4.04 30.07 -8.74
CA VAL A 38 -3.98 31.28 -9.58
C VAL A 38 -2.65 32.03 -9.42
N ALA A 39 -2.00 31.91 -8.26
CA ALA A 39 -0.69 32.51 -7.99
C ALA A 39 0.51 31.68 -8.49
N GLY A 40 0.28 30.53 -9.13
CA GLY A 40 1.36 29.65 -9.62
C GLY A 40 2.20 29.02 -8.51
N MET A 41 1.67 28.96 -7.28
CA MET A 41 2.37 28.34 -6.15
C MET A 41 2.12 26.83 -6.18
N SER A 42 3.17 26.05 -6.48
CA SER A 42 3.09 24.59 -6.56
C SER A 42 2.77 23.99 -5.20
N ARG A 43 1.78 23.09 -5.16
CA ARG A 43 1.66 22.13 -4.05
C ARG A 43 2.91 21.25 -4.04
N PRO A 44 3.46 20.90 -2.87
CA PRO A 44 4.43 19.81 -2.79
C PRO A 44 3.75 18.50 -3.24
N CYS A 45 4.45 17.76 -4.09
CA CYS A 45 3.98 16.46 -4.60
C CYS A 45 3.52 15.53 -3.46
N VAL A 46 2.47 14.76 -3.74
CA VAL A 46 1.71 13.97 -2.75
C VAL A 46 2.52 12.78 -2.23
N ALA A 47 3.45 12.25 -3.04
CA ALA A 47 4.26 11.10 -2.67
C ALA A 47 5.68 11.17 -3.28
N LYS A 48 6.57 10.31 -2.79
CA LYS A 48 7.83 9.97 -3.44
C LYS A 48 7.75 8.56 -3.97
N VAL A 49 8.27 8.33 -5.17
CA VAL A 49 8.34 7.00 -5.78
C VAL A 49 9.78 6.63 -6.09
N GLU A 50 10.09 5.37 -5.91
CA GLU A 50 11.35 4.75 -6.26
C GLU A 50 11.17 3.88 -7.50
N LEU A 51 12.02 4.09 -8.51
CA LEU A 51 12.05 3.30 -9.73
C LEU A 51 13.30 2.42 -9.76
N THR A 52 13.09 1.15 -10.09
CA THR A 52 14.15 0.18 -10.39
C THR A 52 14.04 -0.24 -11.86
N VAL A 53 15.19 -0.43 -12.51
CA VAL A 53 15.25 -0.66 -13.96
C VAL A 53 16.03 -1.94 -14.24
N SER A 54 15.54 -2.70 -15.22
CA SER A 54 16.26 -3.85 -15.80
C SER A 54 15.95 -3.92 -17.29
N CYS A 55 16.86 -4.46 -18.08
CA CYS A 55 16.66 -4.64 -19.51
C CYS A 55 16.90 -6.10 -19.90
N GLU A 56 16.38 -6.50 -21.06
CA GLU A 56 16.61 -7.81 -21.66
C GLU A 56 16.86 -7.67 -23.16
N ASN A 57 17.79 -8.47 -23.68
CA ASN A 57 18.09 -8.58 -25.12
C ASN A 57 18.50 -7.26 -25.78
N LEU A 58 19.32 -6.45 -25.09
CA LEU A 58 19.89 -5.23 -25.65
C LEU A 58 20.71 -5.53 -26.93
N LEU A 59 20.87 -4.49 -27.76
CA LEU A 59 21.72 -4.57 -28.94
C LEU A 59 23.17 -4.85 -28.52
N ASP A 60 23.84 -5.70 -29.27
CA ASP A 60 25.26 -5.97 -29.11
C ASP A 60 26.04 -5.07 -30.06
N LYS A 61 26.82 -4.13 -29.52
CA LYS A 61 27.58 -3.15 -30.30
C LYS A 61 29.08 -3.45 -30.34
N ASP A 62 29.53 -4.32 -29.44
CA ASP A 62 30.90 -4.74 -29.34
C ASP A 62 31.26 -5.83 -30.36
N VAL A 63 32.51 -5.78 -30.84
CA VAL A 63 33.02 -6.73 -31.84
C VAL A 63 33.61 -7.99 -31.19
N PHE A 64 34.16 -7.87 -29.98
CA PHE A 64 34.88 -8.94 -29.27
C PHE A 64 34.33 -9.24 -27.86
N SER A 65 33.36 -8.45 -27.41
CA SER A 65 32.69 -8.51 -26.10
C SER A 65 31.18 -8.36 -26.29
N LYS A 66 30.44 -8.36 -25.17
CA LYS A 66 29.06 -7.87 -25.15
C LYS A 66 29.08 -6.43 -24.65
N SER A 67 28.07 -5.65 -25.03
CA SER A 67 27.85 -4.31 -24.50
C SER A 67 27.89 -4.21 -22.97
N ASP A 68 28.37 -3.06 -22.50
CA ASP A 68 28.51 -2.57 -21.12
C ASP A 68 27.41 -1.52 -20.82
N PRO A 69 26.13 -1.91 -20.68
CA PRO A 69 25.03 -0.97 -20.62
C PRO A 69 24.99 -0.08 -19.37
N LEU A 70 24.57 1.16 -19.57
CA LEU A 70 24.19 2.14 -18.56
C LEU A 70 22.83 2.77 -18.93
N CYS A 71 21.98 3.06 -17.93
CA CYS A 71 20.69 3.71 -18.12
C CYS A 71 20.68 5.15 -17.58
N VAL A 72 20.18 6.08 -18.39
CA VAL A 72 19.98 7.49 -18.06
C VAL A 72 18.49 7.76 -17.94
N LEU A 73 18.07 8.38 -16.83
CA LEU A 73 16.70 8.84 -16.65
C LEU A 73 16.65 10.36 -16.89
N LEU A 74 15.84 10.75 -17.87
CA LEU A 74 15.47 12.12 -18.18
C LEU A 74 14.02 12.36 -17.77
N MET A 75 13.71 13.58 -17.37
CA MET A 75 12.35 13.98 -17.00
C MET A 75 11.99 15.33 -17.61
N ASN A 76 10.70 15.50 -17.91
CA ASN A 76 10.11 16.78 -18.31
C ASN A 76 8.75 16.94 -17.61
N SER A 77 8.68 17.86 -16.65
CA SER A 77 7.47 18.14 -15.87
C SER A 77 6.80 19.47 -16.22
N SER A 78 7.48 20.35 -16.98
CA SER A 78 6.96 21.67 -17.33
C SER A 78 7.75 22.25 -18.51
N GLY A 79 7.14 22.25 -19.70
CA GLY A 79 7.71 22.84 -20.91
C GLY A 79 8.32 21.84 -21.91
N SER A 80 9.32 22.29 -22.69
CA SER A 80 9.91 21.53 -23.80
C SER A 80 11.30 20.96 -23.51
N GLN A 81 11.86 21.18 -22.31
CA GLN A 81 13.21 20.78 -21.95
C GLN A 81 13.22 19.51 -21.09
N TRP A 82 14.08 18.57 -21.48
CA TRP A 82 14.41 17.40 -20.69
C TRP A 82 15.58 17.71 -19.78
N PHE A 83 15.50 17.27 -18.53
CA PHE A 83 16.63 17.33 -17.59
C PHE A 83 17.00 15.94 -17.10
N GLU A 84 18.29 15.72 -16.90
CA GLU A 84 18.80 14.46 -16.36
C GLU A 84 18.51 14.37 -14.86
N VAL A 85 17.76 13.34 -14.47
CA VAL A 85 17.50 12.99 -13.07
C VAL A 85 18.70 12.24 -12.50
N GLY A 86 19.30 11.36 -13.30
CA GLY A 86 20.54 10.67 -12.97
C GLY A 86 20.81 9.47 -13.87
N ARG A 87 21.87 8.75 -13.53
CA ARG A 87 22.35 7.56 -14.24
C ARG A 87 22.46 6.36 -13.30
N THR A 88 22.28 5.17 -13.84
CA THR A 88 22.65 3.92 -13.16
C THR A 88 24.15 3.70 -13.19
N GLU A 89 24.61 2.70 -12.45
CA GLU A 89 25.91 2.09 -12.73
C GLU A 89 25.92 1.40 -14.11
N MET A 90 27.13 1.19 -14.62
CA MET A 90 27.42 0.42 -15.83
C MET A 90 27.54 -1.07 -15.48
N VAL A 91 26.93 -1.94 -16.29
CA VAL A 91 26.97 -3.39 -16.09
C VAL A 91 27.83 -4.01 -17.17
N LEU A 92 28.99 -4.56 -16.79
CA LEU A 92 29.93 -5.12 -17.75
C LEU A 92 29.39 -6.36 -18.49
N ASN A 93 29.52 -6.36 -19.82
CA ASN A 93 29.39 -7.48 -20.72
C ASN A 93 28.04 -8.20 -20.61
N CYS A 94 26.96 -7.42 -20.59
CA CYS A 94 25.63 -7.90 -20.26
C CYS A 94 24.55 -7.30 -21.16
N LEU A 95 23.90 -8.14 -21.97
CA LEU A 95 22.75 -7.71 -22.79
C LEU A 95 21.41 -7.75 -22.04
N SER A 96 21.41 -8.20 -20.78
CA SER A 96 20.21 -8.25 -19.93
C SER A 96 20.50 -7.71 -18.52
N PRO A 97 20.90 -6.43 -18.40
CA PRO A 97 21.34 -5.85 -17.14
C PRO A 97 20.21 -5.71 -16.14
N LYS A 98 20.53 -5.88 -14.85
CA LYS A 98 19.70 -5.49 -13.72
C LYS A 98 20.47 -4.44 -12.94
N PHE A 99 19.93 -3.22 -12.88
CA PHE A 99 20.61 -2.11 -12.24
C PHE A 99 20.28 -2.05 -10.74
N ALA A 100 21.31 -1.86 -9.92
CA ALA A 100 21.23 -1.68 -8.47
C ALA A 100 20.82 -0.24 -8.11
N LYS A 101 21.25 0.76 -8.90
CA LYS A 101 20.84 2.15 -8.68
C LYS A 101 19.32 2.29 -8.81
N ARG A 102 18.74 2.98 -7.83
CA ARG A 102 17.32 3.34 -7.79
C ARG A 102 17.15 4.83 -8.06
N PHE A 103 16.13 5.19 -8.83
CA PHE A 103 15.77 6.58 -9.09
C PHE A 103 14.64 7.01 -8.15
N VAL A 104 14.85 8.08 -7.39
CA VAL A 104 13.83 8.62 -6.49
C VAL A 104 13.25 9.89 -7.08
N LEU A 105 11.93 9.90 -7.28
CA LEU A 105 11.19 10.99 -7.91
C LEU A 105 10.07 11.48 -6.99
N ASP A 106 9.81 12.78 -7.05
CA ASP A 106 8.57 13.34 -6.52
C ASP A 106 7.42 13.03 -7.48
N TYR A 107 6.31 12.53 -6.94
CA TYR A 107 5.12 12.14 -7.69
C TYR A 107 3.94 13.07 -7.37
N CYS A 108 3.48 13.75 -8.41
CA CYS A 108 2.34 14.65 -8.40
C CYS A 108 1.24 14.04 -9.29
N PHE A 109 0.18 13.52 -8.68
CA PHE A 109 -0.94 12.86 -9.38
C PHE A 109 -1.52 13.74 -10.49
N GLU A 110 -1.64 15.01 -10.19
CA GLU A 110 -2.30 16.04 -10.98
C GLU A 110 -1.45 16.59 -12.14
N LEU A 111 -0.25 16.04 -12.38
CA LEU A 111 0.67 16.45 -13.43
C LEU A 111 1.02 15.30 -14.38
N VAL A 112 1.10 15.64 -15.67
CA VAL A 112 1.70 14.74 -16.67
C VAL A 112 3.22 14.82 -16.58
N GLN A 113 3.80 14.01 -15.71
CA GLN A 113 5.24 13.92 -15.53
C GLN A 113 5.86 13.00 -16.58
N LYS A 114 6.39 13.56 -17.67
CA LYS A 114 7.03 12.76 -18.74
C LYS A 114 8.41 12.28 -18.31
N VAL A 115 8.71 11.03 -18.64
CA VAL A 115 9.99 10.37 -18.34
C VAL A 115 10.53 9.70 -19.60
N LYS A 116 11.85 9.71 -19.74
CA LYS A 116 12.57 9.04 -20.82
C LYS A 116 13.75 8.29 -20.25
N PHE A 117 13.87 7.02 -20.63
CA PHE A 117 14.97 6.15 -20.27
C PHE A 117 15.82 5.92 -21.50
N GLU A 118 17.08 6.35 -21.48
CA GLU A 118 18.04 6.17 -22.57
C GLU A 118 19.11 5.18 -22.14
N LEU A 119 19.43 4.22 -23.02
CA LEU A 119 20.41 3.17 -22.77
C LEU A 119 21.62 3.38 -23.66
N TYR A 120 22.80 3.32 -23.06
CA TYR A 120 24.08 3.50 -23.74
C TYR A 120 25.01 2.34 -23.45
N ASP A 121 25.81 1.97 -24.45
CA ASP A 121 26.98 1.12 -24.31
C ASP A 121 28.19 1.99 -23.99
N ILE A 122 28.92 1.66 -22.93
CA ILE A 122 30.00 2.50 -22.42
C ILE A 122 31.36 1.89 -22.73
N ASP A 123 32.02 2.40 -23.78
CA ASP A 123 33.29 1.85 -24.28
C ASP A 123 34.54 2.50 -23.65
N ASP A 124 34.36 3.68 -23.04
CA ASP A 124 35.43 4.54 -22.52
C ASP A 124 35.01 5.18 -21.17
N SER A 125 36.00 5.37 -20.31
CA SER A 125 35.96 6.14 -19.05
C SER A 125 35.58 7.63 -19.15
N SER A 126 35.20 8.16 -20.32
CA SER A 126 34.80 9.56 -20.46
C SER A 126 33.43 9.83 -19.82
N GLU A 127 33.30 10.96 -19.11
CA GLU A 127 32.06 11.33 -18.40
C GLU A 127 30.90 11.69 -19.36
N GLY A 128 31.21 11.96 -20.64
CA GLY A 128 30.26 12.42 -21.65
C GLY A 128 29.59 11.29 -22.44
N LEU A 129 28.26 11.37 -22.59
CA LEU A 129 27.46 10.39 -23.34
C LEU A 129 27.51 10.58 -24.88
N SER A 130 28.10 11.67 -25.36
CA SER A 130 28.08 12.03 -26.80
C SER A 130 28.85 11.05 -27.69
N ASN A 131 29.80 10.31 -27.10
CA ASN A 131 30.67 9.38 -27.80
C ASN A 131 30.31 7.92 -27.53
N GLN A 132 29.26 7.68 -26.73
CA GLN A 132 28.84 6.35 -26.29
C GLN A 132 27.79 5.79 -27.24
N ASP A 133 27.75 4.46 -27.38
CA ASP A 133 26.95 3.80 -28.39
C ASP A 133 25.49 3.67 -27.93
N PHE A 134 24.55 4.23 -28.69
CA PHE A 134 23.13 4.23 -28.29
C PHE A 134 22.48 2.85 -28.49
N LEU A 135 21.93 2.30 -27.40
CA LEU A 135 21.30 0.97 -27.38
C LEU A 135 19.78 1.03 -27.53
N GLY A 136 19.15 2.15 -27.16
CA GLY A 136 17.71 2.40 -27.32
C GLY A 136 17.11 3.28 -26.24
N GLU A 137 15.89 3.74 -26.45
CA GLU A 137 15.11 4.51 -25.47
C GLU A 137 13.69 3.98 -25.28
N PHE A 138 13.11 4.38 -24.15
CA PHE A 138 11.67 4.32 -23.88
C PHE A 138 11.21 5.67 -23.34
N GLU A 139 10.16 6.23 -23.93
CA GLU A 139 9.49 7.46 -23.47
C GLU A 139 8.06 7.13 -23.01
N GLY A 140 7.67 7.67 -21.85
CA GLY A 140 6.34 7.48 -21.26
C GLY A 140 6.06 8.50 -20.16
N THR A 141 5.06 8.21 -19.32
CA THR A 141 4.74 9.05 -18.15
C THR A 141 5.01 8.31 -16.84
N LEU A 142 5.33 9.05 -15.77
CA LEU A 142 5.44 8.49 -14.43
C LEU A 142 4.11 7.88 -13.98
N GLY A 143 2.98 8.49 -14.36
CA GLY A 143 1.62 7.98 -14.13
C GLY A 143 1.43 6.54 -14.63
N GLN A 144 1.84 6.25 -15.87
CA GLN A 144 1.75 4.90 -16.46
C GLN A 144 2.60 3.87 -15.72
N ILE A 145 3.78 4.28 -15.26
CA ILE A 145 4.70 3.39 -14.53
C ILE A 145 4.11 3.05 -13.17
N VAL A 146 3.61 4.04 -12.42
CA VAL A 146 3.03 3.81 -11.09
C VAL A 146 1.70 3.06 -11.15
N SER A 147 0.86 3.30 -12.17
CA SER A 147 -0.41 2.57 -12.33
C SER A 147 -0.20 1.10 -12.68
N SER A 148 0.82 0.80 -13.49
CA SER A 148 1.18 -0.58 -13.83
C SER A 148 1.95 -1.28 -12.71
N ARG A 149 2.62 -0.52 -11.82
CA ARG A 149 3.62 -0.95 -10.84
C ARG A 149 4.86 -1.62 -11.43
N LYS A 150 4.68 -2.54 -12.38
CA LYS A 150 5.73 -3.16 -13.21
C LYS A 150 5.38 -2.93 -14.67
N LEU A 151 6.17 -2.14 -15.36
CA LEU A 151 5.97 -1.79 -16.76
C LEU A 151 7.10 -2.38 -17.62
N THR A 152 6.76 -3.27 -18.54
CA THR A 152 7.70 -3.79 -19.55
C THR A 152 7.35 -3.24 -20.92
N ARG A 153 8.32 -2.66 -21.62
CA ARG A 153 8.17 -2.03 -22.93
C ARG A 153 9.35 -2.33 -23.87
N PRO A 154 9.12 -2.40 -25.18
CA PRO A 154 10.21 -2.51 -26.16
C PRO A 154 10.99 -1.20 -26.22
N LEU A 155 12.28 -1.30 -26.50
CA LEU A 155 13.15 -0.14 -26.76
C LEU A 155 13.09 0.26 -28.24
N VAL A 156 13.23 1.56 -28.50
CA VAL A 156 13.32 2.13 -29.85
C VAL A 156 14.62 2.89 -30.05
N LEU A 157 15.09 2.96 -31.30
CA LEU A 157 16.20 3.81 -31.68
C LEU A 157 15.71 5.25 -31.89
N GLN A 158 16.63 6.23 -31.98
CA GLN A 158 16.31 7.64 -32.23
C GLN A 158 15.47 7.88 -33.52
N ASN A 159 15.53 6.95 -34.48
CA ASN A 159 14.72 6.98 -35.69
C ASN A 159 13.35 6.27 -35.56
N MET A 160 12.92 6.00 -34.33
CA MET A 160 11.68 5.29 -33.96
C MET A 160 11.60 3.83 -34.42
N LYS A 161 12.67 3.27 -34.99
CA LYS A 161 12.70 1.84 -35.33
C LYS A 161 12.93 0.99 -34.07
N PRO A 162 12.44 -0.26 -34.03
CA PRO A 162 12.74 -1.17 -32.92
C PRO A 162 14.24 -1.32 -32.70
N ALA A 163 14.68 -1.20 -31.44
CA ALA A 163 16.07 -1.47 -31.04
C ALA A 163 16.29 -2.99 -30.89
N GLY A 164 16.19 -3.72 -32.01
CA GLY A 164 16.26 -5.18 -32.02
C GLY A 164 15.12 -5.83 -31.23
N LYS A 165 15.46 -6.74 -30.31
CA LYS A 165 14.52 -7.37 -29.36
C LYS A 165 14.63 -6.78 -27.95
N GLY A 166 15.33 -5.65 -27.81
CA GLY A 166 15.60 -5.01 -26.54
C GLY A 166 14.31 -4.59 -25.84
N THR A 167 14.21 -4.92 -24.56
CA THR A 167 13.11 -4.48 -23.71
C THR A 167 13.65 -3.85 -22.44
N ILE A 168 12.90 -2.89 -21.91
CA ILE A 168 13.11 -2.29 -20.60
C ILE A 168 11.94 -2.68 -19.70
N THR A 169 12.26 -3.03 -18.46
CA THR A 169 11.31 -3.26 -17.38
C THR A 169 11.59 -2.26 -16.26
N ILE A 170 10.61 -1.42 -15.97
CA ILE A 170 10.63 -0.47 -14.86
C ILE A 170 9.68 -0.97 -13.76
N PHE A 171 10.16 -1.04 -12.53
CA PHE A 171 9.34 -1.36 -11.37
C PHE A 171 9.31 -0.18 -10.39
N ALA A 172 8.11 0.24 -10.01
CA ALA A 172 7.86 1.38 -9.15
C ALA A 172 7.34 0.95 -7.78
N GLU A 173 7.84 1.61 -6.74
CA GLU A 173 7.35 1.53 -5.37
C GLU A 173 7.18 2.92 -4.78
N GLU A 174 6.20 3.11 -3.91
CA GLU A 174 6.05 4.36 -3.17
C GLU A 174 6.92 4.34 -1.91
N ILE A 175 7.75 5.37 -1.73
CA ILE A 175 8.61 5.53 -0.56
C ILE A 175 7.78 6.15 0.57
N LYS A 176 7.42 5.34 1.57
CA LYS A 176 6.61 5.81 2.70
C LYS A 176 6.67 4.89 3.91
N ASP A 177 6.34 5.46 5.06
CA ASP A 177 5.91 4.72 6.23
C ASP A 177 4.40 4.90 6.46
N ASN A 178 3.64 3.89 6.07
CA ASN A 178 2.19 3.86 6.20
C ASN A 178 1.69 3.41 7.58
N ARG A 179 2.61 3.17 8.52
CA ARG A 179 2.24 2.71 9.85
C ARG A 179 1.69 3.90 10.63
N VAL A 180 0.47 3.73 11.11
CA VAL A 180 -0.23 4.68 11.97
C VAL A 180 -0.59 3.97 13.26
N VAL A 181 -0.35 4.64 14.37
CA VAL A 181 -0.64 4.11 15.70
C VAL A 181 -2.01 4.60 16.15
N LYS A 182 -2.93 3.67 16.37
CA LYS A 182 -4.28 3.92 16.92
C LYS A 182 -4.23 3.87 18.44
N PHE A 183 -4.77 4.90 19.07
CA PHE A 183 -4.81 5.05 20.51
C PHE A 183 -6.23 5.11 21.06
N GLU A 184 -6.45 4.42 22.17
CA GLU A 184 -7.53 4.72 23.12
C GLU A 184 -6.92 4.97 24.49
N VAL A 185 -7.14 6.18 25.01
CA VAL A 185 -6.46 6.64 26.23
C VAL A 185 -7.49 7.21 27.20
N GLU A 186 -7.29 6.91 28.47
CA GLU A 186 -8.02 7.53 29.57
C GLU A 186 -7.06 7.90 30.69
N ALA A 187 -7.54 8.65 31.67
CA ALA A 187 -6.80 8.87 32.90
C ALA A 187 -7.73 8.78 34.10
N ARG A 188 -7.13 8.64 35.29
CA ARG A 188 -7.84 8.63 36.56
C ARG A 188 -7.06 9.34 37.66
N GLY A 189 -7.81 9.92 38.59
CA GLY A 189 -7.25 10.57 39.77
C GLY A 189 -6.34 11.76 39.45
N LEU A 190 -6.59 12.47 38.33
CA LEU A 190 -5.76 13.62 37.96
C LEU A 190 -5.84 14.74 38.99
N ASP A 191 -4.73 15.44 39.20
CA ASP A 191 -4.69 16.58 40.11
C ASP A 191 -5.61 17.73 39.65
N LYS A 192 -6.30 18.33 40.61
CA LYS A 192 -7.04 19.59 40.42
C LYS A 192 -6.05 20.75 40.27
N LYS A 193 -6.15 21.52 39.18
CA LYS A 193 -5.33 22.72 38.93
C LYS A 193 -6.12 24.02 39.00
N SER A 194 -7.44 23.97 38.84
CA SER A 194 -8.31 25.14 38.90
C SER A 194 -8.82 25.41 40.33
N PHE A 195 -8.80 26.68 40.78
CA PHE A 195 -9.24 27.09 42.12
C PHE A 195 -10.74 26.81 42.38
N PHE A 196 -11.61 27.03 41.37
CA PHE A 196 -13.07 26.91 41.50
C PHE A 196 -13.70 25.75 40.68
N GLY A 197 -12.93 24.74 40.27
CA GLY A 197 -13.46 23.62 39.48
C GLY A 197 -12.47 22.49 39.25
N LYS A 198 -12.94 21.35 38.71
CA LYS A 198 -12.05 20.26 38.26
C LYS A 198 -11.16 20.74 37.10
N SER A 199 -10.04 20.06 36.87
CA SER A 199 -9.15 20.34 35.73
C SER A 199 -9.85 20.06 34.40
N ASP A 200 -9.36 20.68 33.32
CA ASP A 200 -9.80 20.47 31.94
C ASP A 200 -8.68 19.73 31.18
N PRO A 201 -8.45 18.43 31.42
CA PRO A 201 -7.24 17.76 30.98
C PRO A 201 -7.16 17.49 29.48
N PHE A 202 -5.94 17.62 28.94
CA PHE A 202 -5.53 17.16 27.62
C PHE A 202 -4.09 16.60 27.67
N LEU A 203 -3.71 15.83 26.64
CA LEU A 203 -2.39 15.22 26.52
C LEU A 203 -1.64 15.80 25.32
N GLU A 204 -0.32 15.91 25.47
CA GLU A 204 0.62 16.23 24.41
C GLU A 204 1.68 15.14 24.31
N PHE A 205 1.77 14.50 23.15
CA PHE A 205 2.76 13.48 22.83
C PHE A 205 3.94 14.14 22.12
N TYR A 206 5.16 13.84 22.56
CA TYR A 206 6.40 14.37 22.00
C TYR A 206 7.31 13.25 21.55
N ARG A 207 7.91 13.44 20.37
CA ARG A 207 9.01 12.61 19.88
C ARG A 207 10.35 13.24 20.24
N LEU A 208 11.37 12.41 20.43
CA LEU A 208 12.75 12.87 20.58
C LEU A 208 13.43 13.00 19.20
N THR A 209 13.96 14.18 18.89
CA THR A 209 14.80 14.46 17.70
C THR A 209 16.20 14.90 18.14
N GLU A 210 17.12 15.08 17.19
CA GLU A 210 18.45 15.65 17.44
C GLU A 210 18.39 17.05 18.07
N SER A 211 17.36 17.82 17.75
CA SER A 211 17.10 19.16 18.29
C SER A 211 16.30 19.17 19.61
N GLY A 212 15.93 18.00 20.14
CA GLY A 212 15.20 17.84 21.40
C GLY A 212 13.78 17.33 21.24
N TRP A 213 12.89 17.67 22.18
CA TRP A 213 11.51 17.19 22.16
C TRP A 213 10.65 18.00 21.19
N GLN A 214 10.01 17.33 20.24
CA GLN A 214 9.10 17.93 19.27
C GLN A 214 7.68 17.38 19.44
N LEU A 215 6.67 18.26 19.42
CA LEU A 215 5.27 17.87 19.54
C LEU A 215 4.86 17.00 18.34
N ALA A 216 4.37 15.79 18.63
CA ALA A 216 3.88 14.83 17.66
C ALA A 216 2.34 14.87 17.55
N TYR A 217 1.64 15.01 18.68
CA TYR A 217 0.18 14.99 18.72
C TYR A 217 -0.37 15.67 19.98
N ARG A 218 -1.59 16.24 19.88
CA ARG A 218 -2.33 16.82 21.01
C ARG A 218 -3.79 16.35 20.99
N THR A 219 -4.32 15.89 22.13
CA THR A 219 -5.73 15.47 22.28
C THR A 219 -6.66 16.67 22.50
N GLU A 220 -7.98 16.45 22.44
CA GLU A 220 -8.96 17.43 22.89
C GLU A 220 -8.93 17.64 24.41
N ALA A 221 -9.31 18.85 24.85
CA ALA A 221 -9.48 19.14 26.27
C ALA A 221 -10.85 18.65 26.76
N VAL A 222 -10.84 17.76 27.77
CA VAL A 222 -12.06 17.25 28.39
C VAL A 222 -12.43 18.14 29.57
N LYS A 223 -13.51 18.91 29.46
CA LYS A 223 -13.90 19.89 30.48
C LYS A 223 -14.27 19.25 31.82
N ARG A 224 -13.71 19.79 32.90
CA ARG A 224 -14.03 19.56 34.31
C ARG A 224 -14.05 18.08 34.70
N ASN A 225 -13.06 17.33 34.24
CA ASN A 225 -12.97 15.89 34.47
C ASN A 225 -11.60 15.49 35.02
N LEU A 226 -11.55 14.78 36.14
CA LEU A 226 -10.30 14.23 36.70
C LEU A 226 -10.07 12.77 36.31
N ASN A 227 -11.05 12.17 35.62
CA ASN A 227 -10.98 10.84 35.04
C ASN A 227 -11.42 10.90 33.56
N PRO A 228 -10.70 11.67 32.71
CA PRO A 228 -11.07 11.85 31.31
C PRO A 228 -10.92 10.54 30.52
N CYS A 229 -11.81 10.34 29.56
CA CYS A 229 -11.62 9.41 28.46
C CYS A 229 -11.59 10.27 27.18
N TRP A 230 -10.45 10.27 26.49
CA TRP A 230 -10.30 11.04 25.25
C TRP A 230 -10.86 10.24 24.07
N ARG A 231 -11.30 10.94 23.02
CA ARG A 231 -11.73 10.30 21.78
C ARG A 231 -10.59 9.46 21.21
N PRO A 232 -10.88 8.29 20.61
CA PRO A 232 -9.84 7.53 19.91
C PRO A 232 -9.16 8.38 18.85
N PHE A 233 -7.83 8.28 18.77
CA PHE A 233 -7.03 9.08 17.85
C PHE A 233 -5.94 8.26 17.18
N ARG A 234 -5.30 8.85 16.16
CA ARG A 234 -4.35 8.19 15.28
C ARG A 234 -3.12 9.09 15.11
N VAL A 235 -1.92 8.53 15.18
CA VAL A 235 -0.66 9.29 15.02
C VAL A 235 0.26 8.53 14.06
N PRO A 236 0.79 9.15 12.98
CA PRO A 236 1.77 8.52 12.11
C PRO A 236 3.00 8.05 12.92
N MET A 237 3.48 6.84 12.66
CA MET A 237 4.60 6.26 13.41
C MET A 237 5.89 7.08 13.27
N GLN A 238 6.14 7.63 12.07
CA GLN A 238 7.25 8.55 11.82
C GLN A 238 7.16 9.84 12.66
N SER A 239 5.94 10.36 12.85
CA SER A 239 5.70 11.56 13.66
C SER A 239 5.79 11.26 15.15
N LEU A 240 5.44 10.05 15.58
CA LEU A 240 5.43 9.67 17.00
C LEU A 240 6.82 9.27 17.52
N CYS A 241 7.58 8.50 16.76
CA CYS A 241 8.87 7.95 17.20
C CYS A 241 9.94 7.87 16.08
N GLY A 242 9.69 8.47 14.91
CA GLY A 242 10.65 8.45 13.80
C GLY A 242 10.84 7.08 13.17
N GLY A 243 9.83 6.19 13.29
CA GLY A 243 9.86 4.84 12.72
C GLY A 243 10.57 3.80 13.61
N ASP A 244 11.11 4.22 14.76
CA ASP A 244 11.84 3.38 15.70
C ASP A 244 11.02 3.19 16.98
N MET A 245 10.62 1.96 17.28
CA MET A 245 9.73 1.65 18.40
C MET A 245 10.38 1.81 19.77
N GLU A 246 11.72 1.80 19.83
CA GLU A 246 12.49 1.89 21.07
C GLU A 246 12.82 3.34 21.45
N LYS A 247 12.63 4.30 20.53
CA LYS A 247 12.84 5.71 20.85
C LYS A 247 11.85 6.19 21.90
N PRO A 248 12.30 7.02 22.87
CA PRO A 248 11.45 7.48 23.94
C PRO A 248 10.40 8.45 23.42
N ILE A 249 9.18 8.28 23.91
CA ILE A 249 8.01 9.12 23.70
C ILE A 249 7.69 9.76 25.04
N LYS A 250 7.67 11.09 25.08
CA LYS A 250 7.28 11.85 26.27
C LYS A 250 5.82 12.28 26.14
N VAL A 251 5.06 12.11 27.22
CA VAL A 251 3.66 12.54 27.28
C VAL A 251 3.49 13.53 28.42
N ASP A 252 3.09 14.75 28.07
CA ASP A 252 2.77 15.79 29.02
C ASP A 252 1.25 15.86 29.20
N CYS A 253 0.78 15.82 30.44
CA CYS A 253 -0.63 16.02 30.78
C CYS A 253 -0.83 17.43 31.33
N TYR A 254 -1.71 18.20 30.71
CA TYR A 254 -2.00 19.60 31.07
C TYR A 254 -3.46 19.79 31.45
N SER A 255 -3.76 20.81 32.25
CA SER A 255 -5.10 21.38 32.39
C SER A 255 -5.20 22.62 31.50
N TYR A 256 -6.19 22.61 30.59
CA TYR A 256 -6.45 23.72 29.69
C TYR A 256 -6.82 25.01 30.44
N LYS A 257 -6.45 26.14 29.85
CA LYS A 257 -6.82 27.50 30.26
C LYS A 257 -7.06 28.34 29.02
N THR A 258 -8.08 29.18 29.06
CA THR A 258 -8.49 30.04 27.94
C THR A 258 -7.44 31.07 27.53
N ASN A 259 -6.55 31.46 28.45
CA ASN A 259 -5.46 32.41 28.17
C ASN A 259 -4.20 31.75 27.57
N GLY A 260 -4.23 30.45 27.25
CA GLY A 260 -3.12 29.70 26.68
C GLY A 260 -2.03 29.26 27.68
N SER A 261 -2.02 29.78 28.91
CA SER A 261 -1.01 29.42 29.93
C SER A 261 -1.41 28.13 30.67
N HIS A 262 -1.46 27.00 29.96
CA HIS A 262 -1.93 25.72 30.49
C HIS A 262 -1.14 25.25 31.72
N ASP A 263 -1.82 24.64 32.70
CA ASP A 263 -1.17 24.16 33.93
C ASP A 263 -0.72 22.71 33.77
N LEU A 264 0.59 22.46 33.90
CA LEU A 264 1.12 21.10 33.88
C LEU A 264 0.58 20.27 35.06
N ILE A 265 -0.09 19.16 34.76
CA ILE A 265 -0.53 18.15 35.73
C ILE A 265 0.65 17.24 36.07
N GLY A 266 1.23 16.58 35.09
CA GLY A 266 2.42 15.73 35.22
C GLY A 266 2.91 15.23 33.87
N ILE A 267 4.05 14.53 33.89
CA ILE A 267 4.77 14.04 32.71
C ILE A 267 5.09 12.56 32.95
N PHE A 268 5.11 11.76 31.89
CA PHE A 268 5.74 10.45 31.87
C PHE A 268 6.45 10.22 30.53
N GLU A 269 7.37 9.25 30.52
CA GLU A 269 8.07 8.80 29.32
C GLU A 269 7.80 7.30 29.13
N THR A 270 7.77 6.87 27.88
CA THR A 270 7.52 5.48 27.48
C THR A 270 8.13 5.21 26.11
N THR A 271 7.93 4.02 25.54
CA THR A 271 8.30 3.66 24.17
C THR A 271 7.09 3.10 23.45
N LEU A 272 7.13 3.03 22.12
CA LEU A 272 6.03 2.43 21.37
C LEU A 272 5.93 0.92 21.66
N THR A 273 7.07 0.24 21.85
CA THR A 273 7.13 -1.16 22.29
C THR A 273 6.31 -1.39 23.56
N ASN A 274 6.53 -0.59 24.61
CA ASN A 274 5.78 -0.70 25.87
C ASN A 274 4.30 -0.37 25.69
N LEU A 275 3.97 0.63 24.86
CA LEU A 275 2.59 1.01 24.60
C LEU A 275 1.82 -0.10 23.89
N THR A 276 2.44 -0.80 22.94
CA THR A 276 1.80 -1.87 22.16
C THR A 276 1.47 -3.14 22.96
N GLU A 277 2.02 -3.30 24.16
CA GLU A 277 1.62 -4.38 25.08
C GLU A 277 0.22 -4.14 25.68
N ALA A 278 -0.30 -2.90 25.59
CA ALA A 278 -1.61 -2.54 26.11
C ALA A 278 -2.74 -3.26 25.38
N SER A 279 -3.70 -3.76 26.15
CA SER A 279 -4.97 -4.27 25.62
C SER A 279 -6.15 -3.72 26.44
N ARG A 280 -7.37 -3.84 25.89
CA ARG A 280 -8.58 -3.39 26.61
C ARG A 280 -8.77 -4.13 27.94
N THR A 281 -8.23 -5.34 28.06
CA THR A 281 -8.25 -6.17 29.28
C THR A 281 -7.07 -5.92 30.21
N THR A 282 -5.93 -5.47 29.66
CA THR A 282 -4.70 -5.17 30.39
C THR A 282 -4.11 -3.83 29.91
N PRO A 283 -4.67 -2.69 30.36
CA PRO A 283 -4.19 -1.37 29.93
C PRO A 283 -2.75 -1.12 30.41
N ALA A 284 -1.95 -0.44 29.58
CA ALA A 284 -0.65 0.07 30.03
C ALA A 284 -0.87 1.34 30.86
N GLU A 285 -0.33 1.37 32.07
CA GLU A 285 -0.58 2.46 33.02
C GLU A 285 0.69 3.23 33.35
N PHE A 286 0.59 4.55 33.28
CA PHE A 286 1.70 5.46 33.49
C PHE A 286 1.35 6.48 34.56
N GLU A 287 2.19 6.57 35.59
CA GLU A 287 2.04 7.59 36.62
C GLU A 287 2.46 8.96 36.08
N CYS A 288 1.56 9.95 36.13
CA CYS A 288 1.91 11.32 35.78
C CYS A 288 2.72 11.96 36.91
N VAL A 289 3.98 12.33 36.65
CA VAL A 289 4.86 12.90 37.65
C VAL A 289 5.03 14.41 37.44
N ASN A 290 4.79 15.20 38.48
CA ASN A 290 5.10 16.62 38.48
C ASN A 290 6.40 16.89 39.25
N MET A 291 7.49 17.18 38.53
CA MET A 291 8.81 17.38 39.14
C MET A 291 8.82 18.51 40.19
N LYS A 292 8.03 19.58 40.00
CA LYS A 292 7.93 20.66 41.01
C LYS A 292 7.28 20.20 42.31
N LYS A 293 6.32 19.25 42.26
CA LYS A 293 5.71 18.67 43.46
C LYS A 293 6.61 17.61 44.10
N LYS A 294 7.22 16.74 43.28
CA LYS A 294 8.16 15.70 43.73
C LYS A 294 9.34 16.31 44.50
N ASN A 295 9.92 17.39 43.99
CA ASN A 295 11.05 18.07 44.63
C ASN A 295 10.66 18.81 45.93
N LYS A 296 9.37 19.11 46.16
CA LYS A 296 8.88 19.82 47.35
C LYS A 296 8.37 18.89 48.46
N ASN A 297 7.96 17.67 48.12
CA ASN A 297 7.34 16.76 49.07
C ASN A 297 7.77 15.31 48.81
N ASN A 298 8.60 14.77 49.70
CA ASN A 298 9.07 13.38 49.60
C ASN A 298 7.97 12.33 49.74
N LYS A 299 6.76 12.69 50.22
CA LYS A 299 5.58 11.80 50.28
C LYS A 299 4.71 11.87 49.03
N TYR A 300 5.05 12.70 48.04
CA TYR A 300 4.32 12.78 46.77
C TYR A 300 4.46 11.47 46.01
N LYS A 301 3.33 10.91 45.56
CA LYS A 301 3.29 9.69 44.74
C LYS A 301 3.21 10.03 43.25
N ASN A 302 2.10 10.60 42.81
CA ASN A 302 1.87 11.02 41.43
C ASN A 302 0.79 12.11 41.37
N SER A 303 0.53 12.65 40.17
CA SER A 303 -0.52 13.62 39.85
C SER A 303 -1.71 12.98 39.14
N GLY A 304 -1.90 11.66 39.31
CA GLY A 304 -2.84 10.82 38.57
C GLY A 304 -2.16 9.79 37.67
N ILE A 305 -2.97 8.92 37.07
CA ILE A 305 -2.52 7.81 36.21
C ILE A 305 -3.16 7.97 34.83
N VAL A 306 -2.37 7.89 33.78
CA VAL A 306 -2.83 7.76 32.39
C VAL A 306 -2.78 6.30 31.99
N SER A 307 -3.89 5.78 31.48
CA SER A 307 -4.05 4.40 31.04
C SER A 307 -4.29 4.36 29.54
N VAL A 308 -3.41 3.67 28.81
CA VAL A 308 -3.57 3.37 27.40
C VAL A 308 -4.28 2.03 27.30
N LYS A 309 -5.52 2.04 26.80
CA LYS A 309 -6.38 0.85 26.64
C LYS A 309 -6.15 0.13 25.33
N LEU A 310 -5.74 0.87 24.30
CA LEU A 310 -5.42 0.33 23.00
C LEU A 310 -4.26 1.13 22.42
N CYS A 311 -3.25 0.42 21.94
CA CYS A 311 -2.18 0.96 21.11
C CYS A 311 -1.92 -0.04 19.99
N GLU A 312 -2.59 0.16 18.85
CA GLU A 312 -2.51 -0.77 17.71
C GLU A 312 -1.78 -0.10 16.55
N ILE A 313 -0.71 -0.72 16.07
CA ILE A 313 -0.04 -0.29 14.83
C ILE A 313 -0.85 -0.85 13.67
N VAL A 314 -1.43 0.02 12.87
CA VAL A 314 -2.15 -0.34 11.65
C VAL A 314 -1.49 0.25 10.44
N LYS A 315 -1.67 -0.42 9.30
CA LYS A 315 -1.31 0.14 8.00
C LYS A 315 -2.46 0.99 7.49
N GLU A 316 -2.17 2.25 7.16
CA GLU A 316 -3.08 3.10 6.39
C GLU A 316 -2.66 3.13 4.94
N TYR A 317 -3.60 2.83 4.04
CA TYR A 317 -3.33 2.80 2.62
C TYR A 317 -3.50 4.20 2.01
N THR A 318 -2.52 4.63 1.23
CA THR A 318 -2.51 5.88 0.46
C THR A 318 -3.20 5.67 -0.89
N PHE A 319 -3.41 6.76 -1.63
CA PHE A 319 -3.94 6.69 -3.00
C PHE A 319 -3.13 5.75 -3.89
N LEU A 320 -1.80 5.92 -3.91
CA LEU A 320 -0.90 5.09 -4.70
C LEU A 320 -0.88 3.62 -4.24
N ASP A 321 -1.19 3.30 -2.97
CA ASP A 321 -1.37 1.89 -2.59
C ASP A 321 -2.51 1.23 -3.34
N TYR A 322 -3.64 1.94 -3.48
CA TYR A 322 -4.80 1.43 -4.20
C TYR A 322 -4.49 1.29 -5.69
N ILE A 323 -3.90 2.33 -6.29
CA ILE A 323 -3.49 2.33 -7.70
C ILE A 323 -2.48 1.21 -8.01
N MET A 324 -1.34 1.17 -7.31
CA MET A 324 -0.32 0.10 -7.49
C MET A 324 -0.86 -1.28 -7.08
N GLY A 325 -1.89 -1.30 -6.24
CA GLY A 325 -2.62 -2.50 -5.83
C GLY A 325 -3.59 -3.03 -6.89
N GLY A 326 -3.79 -2.30 -7.99
CA GLY A 326 -4.64 -2.68 -9.13
C GLY A 326 -6.00 -1.99 -9.18
N CYS A 327 -6.23 -0.92 -8.41
CA CYS A 327 -7.42 -0.09 -8.55
C CYS A 327 -7.38 0.70 -9.86
N GLN A 328 -8.48 0.69 -10.60
CA GLN A 328 -8.67 1.46 -11.83
C GLN A 328 -9.56 2.68 -11.59
N LEU A 329 -9.23 3.77 -12.26
CA LEU A 329 -10.05 4.99 -12.27
C LEU A 329 -10.82 5.07 -13.59
N HIS A 330 -12.10 4.71 -13.56
CA HIS A 330 -12.98 4.80 -14.74
C HIS A 330 -13.39 6.25 -14.97
N PHE A 331 -12.98 6.81 -16.10
CA PHE A 331 -13.21 8.22 -16.42
C PHE A 331 -14.40 8.40 -17.37
N ILE A 332 -15.37 9.23 -16.96
CA ILE A 332 -16.60 9.52 -17.71
C ILE A 332 -16.69 11.02 -17.92
N VAL A 333 -17.01 11.43 -19.14
CA VAL A 333 -17.17 12.85 -19.52
C VAL A 333 -18.63 13.15 -19.81
N ALA A 334 -19.14 14.25 -19.27
CA ALA A 334 -20.48 14.77 -19.50
C ALA A 334 -20.39 16.23 -19.94
N VAL A 335 -20.90 16.52 -21.13
CA VAL A 335 -20.84 17.84 -21.77
C VAL A 335 -22.23 18.45 -21.80
N ASP A 336 -22.33 19.64 -21.20
CA ASP A 336 -23.51 20.49 -21.33
C ASP A 336 -23.68 20.95 -22.77
N LEU A 337 -24.84 20.69 -23.35
CA LEU A 337 -25.24 21.09 -24.70
C LEU A 337 -26.52 21.93 -24.65
N THR A 338 -26.70 22.72 -23.59
CA THR A 338 -27.84 23.63 -23.44
C THR A 338 -27.66 24.92 -24.23
N LYS A 339 -28.81 25.57 -24.50
CA LYS A 339 -28.95 26.76 -25.33
C LYS A 339 -28.23 27.99 -24.76
N SER A 340 -27.93 28.03 -23.46
CA SER A 340 -27.17 29.12 -22.82
C SER A 340 -25.78 29.30 -23.43
N ASN A 341 -25.21 28.23 -23.99
CA ASN A 341 -23.92 28.25 -24.67
C ASN A 341 -23.90 29.03 -26.00
N GLY A 342 -25.06 29.40 -26.54
CA GLY A 342 -25.19 30.06 -27.84
C GLY A 342 -25.01 29.12 -29.03
N ASP A 343 -25.36 29.61 -30.22
CA ASP A 343 -25.28 28.84 -31.47
C ASP A 343 -23.83 28.41 -31.77
N PRO A 344 -23.50 27.10 -31.87
CA PRO A 344 -22.15 26.61 -32.14
C PRO A 344 -21.51 27.16 -33.43
N GLN A 345 -22.29 27.68 -34.38
CA GLN A 345 -21.78 28.33 -35.59
C GLN A 345 -21.32 29.77 -35.35
N SER A 346 -21.77 30.38 -34.25
CA SER A 346 -21.39 31.75 -33.86
C SER A 346 -20.02 31.76 -33.17
N PRO A 347 -19.10 32.67 -33.56
CA PRO A 347 -17.83 32.86 -32.85
C PRO A 347 -17.95 33.22 -31.38
N ASP A 348 -19.10 33.75 -30.95
CA ASP A 348 -19.37 34.11 -29.56
C ASP A 348 -19.85 32.92 -28.70
N SER A 349 -20.12 31.76 -29.32
CA SER A 349 -20.56 30.57 -28.60
C SER A 349 -19.43 29.90 -27.84
N LEU A 350 -19.75 29.36 -26.66
CA LEU A 350 -18.82 28.55 -25.88
C LEU A 350 -18.52 27.20 -26.55
N HIS A 351 -19.38 26.74 -27.47
CA HIS A 351 -19.16 25.55 -28.29
C HIS A 351 -18.50 25.85 -29.64
N TYR A 352 -18.19 27.11 -29.96
CA TYR A 352 -17.58 27.45 -31.24
C TYR A 352 -16.28 26.65 -31.47
N ILE A 353 -16.22 25.91 -32.58
CA ILE A 353 -15.03 25.17 -33.00
C ILE A 353 -14.26 26.06 -33.97
N SER A 354 -13.36 26.89 -33.44
CA SER A 354 -12.52 27.74 -34.27
C SER A 354 -11.53 26.91 -35.11
N PRO A 355 -11.24 27.30 -36.36
CA PRO A 355 -10.24 26.61 -37.21
C PRO A 355 -8.83 26.56 -36.59
N ASP A 356 -8.46 27.58 -35.82
CA ASP A 356 -7.10 27.80 -35.32
C ASP A 356 -6.96 27.65 -33.79
N GLY A 357 -8.01 27.17 -33.09
CA GLY A 357 -8.05 27.21 -31.62
C GLY A 357 -8.98 26.17 -30.97
N VAL A 358 -8.91 26.10 -29.65
CA VAL A 358 -9.72 25.23 -28.79
C VAL A 358 -10.66 26.07 -27.93
N ASN A 359 -11.93 25.66 -27.83
CA ASN A 359 -12.87 26.27 -26.88
C ASN A 359 -12.66 25.73 -25.46
N GLN A 360 -13.31 26.36 -24.48
CA GLN A 360 -13.12 26.04 -23.06
C GLN A 360 -13.53 24.59 -22.72
N TYR A 361 -14.55 24.04 -23.38
CA TYR A 361 -14.94 22.63 -23.25
C TYR A 361 -13.79 21.70 -23.66
N LEU A 362 -13.20 21.92 -24.84
CA LEU A 362 -12.06 21.13 -25.32
C LEU A 362 -10.85 21.26 -24.39
N SER A 363 -10.56 22.47 -23.92
CA SER A 363 -9.46 22.69 -22.96
C SER A 363 -9.67 21.93 -21.65
N ALA A 364 -10.90 21.90 -21.12
CA ALA A 364 -11.22 21.14 -19.91
C ALA A 364 -11.08 19.63 -20.13
N ILE A 365 -11.62 19.09 -21.23
CA ILE A 365 -11.48 17.67 -21.61
C ILE A 365 -10.01 17.26 -21.69
N TRP A 366 -9.19 18.05 -22.39
CA TRP A 366 -7.77 17.76 -22.54
C TRP A 366 -7.00 17.81 -21.22
N SER A 367 -7.26 18.82 -20.38
CA SER A 367 -6.49 19.05 -19.16
C SER A 367 -6.72 17.96 -18.12
N VAL A 368 -7.98 17.56 -17.94
CA VAL A 368 -8.35 16.49 -17.00
C VAL A 368 -8.02 15.12 -17.59
N GLY A 369 -8.38 14.90 -18.85
CA GLY A 369 -8.26 13.61 -19.50
C GLY A 369 -6.82 13.12 -19.67
N LEU A 370 -5.87 14.01 -20.00
CA LEU A 370 -4.47 13.62 -20.19
C LEU A 370 -3.79 13.12 -18.92
N VAL A 371 -4.28 13.53 -17.75
CA VAL A 371 -3.77 13.06 -16.46
C VAL A 371 -4.46 11.76 -16.05
N ILE A 372 -5.80 11.74 -16.07
CA ILE A 372 -6.56 10.58 -15.57
C ILE A 372 -6.35 9.32 -16.44
N LYS A 373 -6.14 9.46 -17.75
CA LYS A 373 -6.01 8.31 -18.68
C LYS A 373 -4.93 7.30 -18.27
N ASP A 374 -3.89 7.73 -17.57
CA ASP A 374 -2.79 6.86 -17.16
C ASP A 374 -3.21 5.88 -16.04
N TYR A 375 -4.36 6.09 -15.42
CA TYR A 375 -4.94 5.29 -14.33
C TYR A 375 -6.16 4.46 -14.79
N ASP A 376 -6.49 4.52 -16.08
CA ASP A 376 -7.48 3.68 -16.74
C ASP A 376 -6.75 2.69 -17.66
N SER A 377 -7.01 1.39 -17.48
CA SER A 377 -6.26 0.35 -18.19
C SER A 377 -6.69 0.13 -19.64
N ASP A 378 -7.96 0.38 -19.97
CA ASP A 378 -8.49 0.14 -21.32
C ASP A 378 -8.48 1.40 -22.19
N ASN A 379 -8.37 2.58 -21.57
CA ASN A 379 -8.42 3.88 -22.24
C ASN A 379 -9.69 4.04 -23.10
N LEU A 380 -10.82 3.47 -22.64
CA LEU A 380 -12.14 3.56 -23.25
C LEU A 380 -13.03 4.43 -22.38
N PHE A 381 -13.20 5.70 -22.77
CA PHE A 381 -13.90 6.69 -21.96
C PHE A 381 -15.34 6.91 -22.43
N PRO A 382 -16.36 6.56 -21.64
CA PRO A 382 -17.73 6.94 -21.94
C PRO A 382 -17.89 8.46 -21.96
N ALA A 383 -18.51 8.97 -23.03
CA ALA A 383 -18.74 10.39 -23.20
C ALA A 383 -20.21 10.69 -23.51
N TYR A 384 -20.82 11.55 -22.72
CA TYR A 384 -22.24 11.89 -22.77
C TYR A 384 -22.45 13.39 -23.00
N GLY A 385 -23.54 13.71 -23.70
CA GLY A 385 -24.12 15.05 -23.77
C GLY A 385 -25.41 15.12 -22.95
N PHE A 386 -25.78 16.32 -22.50
CA PHE A 386 -27.07 16.57 -21.86
C PHE A 386 -27.62 17.96 -22.20
N GLY A 387 -28.96 18.09 -22.18
CA GLY A 387 -29.64 19.38 -22.39
C GLY A 387 -29.89 19.74 -23.86
N ALA A 388 -29.89 18.76 -24.76
CA ALA A 388 -30.09 18.98 -26.20
C ALA A 388 -31.20 18.08 -26.77
N GLU A 389 -31.83 18.53 -27.85
CA GLU A 389 -32.70 17.68 -28.65
C GLU A 389 -31.86 16.84 -29.62
N ILE A 390 -32.10 15.53 -29.62
CA ILE A 390 -31.31 14.57 -30.40
C ILE A 390 -32.15 13.86 -31.48
N PRO A 391 -31.57 13.57 -32.66
CA PRO A 391 -32.23 12.76 -33.68
C PRO A 391 -32.45 11.31 -33.21
N PRO A 392 -33.40 10.56 -33.82
CA PRO A 392 -34.35 11.00 -34.85
C PRO A 392 -35.63 11.62 -34.26
N LYS A 393 -35.84 11.51 -32.94
CA LYS A 393 -37.10 11.91 -32.28
C LYS A 393 -37.18 13.40 -31.96
N TRP A 394 -36.03 14.10 -31.93
CA TRP A 394 -35.92 15.51 -31.57
C TRP A 394 -36.60 15.83 -30.24
N GLN A 395 -36.39 14.95 -29.26
CA GLN A 395 -36.82 15.17 -27.88
C GLN A 395 -35.62 15.60 -27.07
N VAL A 396 -35.84 16.50 -26.12
CA VAL A 396 -34.81 16.92 -25.17
C VAL A 396 -34.33 15.69 -24.41
N SER A 397 -33.03 15.43 -24.49
CA SER A 397 -32.35 14.43 -23.70
C SER A 397 -31.45 15.09 -22.68
N HIS A 398 -31.54 14.64 -21.44
CA HIS A 398 -30.63 15.02 -20.36
C HIS A 398 -29.49 14.01 -20.16
N GLU A 399 -29.38 13.05 -21.07
CA GLU A 399 -28.27 12.09 -21.12
C GLU A 399 -28.28 11.34 -22.45
N PHE A 400 -27.22 11.46 -23.26
CA PHE A 400 -27.05 10.65 -24.47
C PHE A 400 -25.58 10.48 -24.84
N PRO A 401 -25.17 9.35 -25.43
CA PRO A 401 -23.79 9.16 -25.87
C PRO A 401 -23.41 10.17 -26.96
N LEU A 402 -22.26 10.85 -26.83
CA LEU A 402 -21.78 11.80 -27.85
C LEU A 402 -21.49 11.11 -29.18
N ASN A 403 -21.14 9.82 -29.15
CA ASN A 403 -20.93 9.01 -30.35
C ASN A 403 -22.23 8.44 -30.96
N PHE A 404 -23.40 8.80 -30.41
CA PHE A 404 -24.73 8.29 -30.77
C PHE A 404 -24.90 6.76 -30.75
N ASN A 405 -24.02 6.05 -30.04
CA ASN A 405 -24.10 4.61 -29.87
C ASN A 405 -24.54 4.25 -28.44
N PRO A 406 -25.85 4.00 -28.20
CA PRO A 406 -26.36 3.66 -26.87
C PRO A 406 -25.89 2.30 -26.37
N THR A 407 -25.40 1.43 -27.25
CA THR A 407 -24.86 0.11 -26.85
C THR A 407 -23.39 0.16 -26.46
N ASN A 408 -22.66 1.17 -26.91
CA ASN A 408 -21.26 1.38 -26.59
C ASN A 408 -20.93 2.89 -26.61
N PRO A 409 -21.10 3.58 -25.46
CA PRO A 409 -20.83 5.01 -25.35
C PRO A 409 -19.33 5.35 -25.25
N SER A 410 -18.46 4.33 -25.17
CA SER A 410 -17.04 4.52 -24.94
C SER A 410 -16.28 5.00 -26.17
N CYS A 411 -15.35 5.92 -25.95
CA CYS A 411 -14.48 6.54 -26.93
C CYS A 411 -13.02 6.12 -26.69
N GLN A 412 -12.26 5.81 -27.74
CA GLN A 412 -10.85 5.41 -27.61
C GLN A 412 -9.96 6.62 -27.33
N GLY A 413 -9.39 6.70 -26.11
CA GLY A 413 -8.53 7.80 -25.70
C GLY A 413 -9.26 9.15 -25.59
N ILE A 414 -8.52 10.18 -25.18
CA ILE A 414 -9.06 11.55 -25.07
C ILE A 414 -9.32 12.13 -26.46
N GLU A 415 -8.48 11.76 -27.42
CA GLU A 415 -8.65 12.03 -28.85
C GLU A 415 -10.02 11.58 -29.34
N GLY A 416 -10.46 10.38 -28.96
CA GLY A 416 -11.77 9.85 -29.32
C GLY A 416 -12.93 10.61 -28.69
N VAL A 417 -12.80 11.06 -27.44
CA VAL A 417 -13.81 11.91 -26.77
C VAL A 417 -13.94 13.25 -27.50
N VAL A 418 -12.81 13.86 -27.86
CA VAL A 418 -12.77 15.12 -28.62
C VAL A 418 -13.42 14.97 -29.99
N GLU A 419 -13.13 13.88 -30.69
CA GLU A 419 -13.74 13.59 -31.99
C GLU A 419 -15.26 13.38 -31.86
N ALA A 420 -15.71 12.60 -30.87
CA ALA A 420 -17.13 12.39 -30.61
C ALA A 420 -17.85 13.72 -30.30
N TYR A 421 -17.26 14.60 -29.49
CA TYR A 421 -17.79 15.93 -29.21
C TYR A 421 -17.92 16.79 -30.50
N ARG A 422 -16.86 16.85 -31.32
CA ARG A 422 -16.86 17.61 -32.59
C ARG A 422 -17.92 17.10 -33.56
N MET A 423 -18.08 15.78 -33.65
CA MET A 423 -19.07 15.16 -34.51
C MET A 423 -20.50 15.29 -33.98
N CYS A 424 -20.67 15.34 -32.66
CA CYS A 424 -21.98 15.45 -32.00
C CYS A 424 -22.61 16.84 -32.20
N LEU A 425 -21.84 17.90 -31.98
CA LEU A 425 -22.32 19.29 -31.99
C LEU A 425 -23.19 19.68 -33.20
N PRO A 426 -22.81 19.42 -34.46
CA PRO A 426 -23.61 19.81 -35.62
C PRO A 426 -24.88 18.95 -35.82
N GLN A 427 -25.05 17.88 -35.05
CA GLN A 427 -26.16 16.92 -35.20
C GLN A 427 -27.27 17.10 -34.16
N VAL A 428 -27.10 17.98 -33.18
CA VAL A 428 -28.05 18.22 -32.09
C VAL A 428 -28.58 19.65 -32.13
N VAL A 429 -29.71 19.90 -31.47
CA VAL A 429 -30.22 21.25 -31.23
C VAL A 429 -30.06 21.58 -29.76
N LEU A 430 -29.25 22.60 -29.44
CA LEU A 430 -29.03 23.02 -28.06
C LEU A 430 -30.34 23.51 -27.43
N CYS A 431 -30.70 22.98 -26.26
CA CYS A 431 -32.00 23.23 -25.63
C CYS A 431 -31.85 23.43 -24.11
N GLY A 432 -32.70 22.82 -23.29
CA GLY A 432 -32.63 22.90 -21.84
C GLY A 432 -33.80 22.15 -21.21
N PRO A 433 -33.89 22.11 -19.87
CA PRO A 433 -33.02 22.77 -18.87
C PRO A 433 -31.65 22.09 -18.66
N THR A 434 -30.81 22.71 -17.82
CA THR A 434 -29.52 22.18 -17.37
C THR A 434 -29.73 21.26 -16.15
N ASN A 435 -29.73 19.95 -16.38
CA ASN A 435 -30.04 18.95 -15.35
C ASN A 435 -28.87 17.96 -15.16
N PHE A 436 -28.31 17.87 -13.95
CA PHE A 436 -27.18 16.98 -13.65
C PHE A 436 -27.61 15.65 -13.03
N SER A 437 -28.78 15.61 -12.38
CA SER A 437 -29.26 14.43 -11.68
C SER A 437 -29.25 13.16 -12.54
N PRO A 438 -29.65 13.18 -13.83
CA PRO A 438 -29.66 11.97 -14.67
C PRO A 438 -28.27 11.32 -14.81
N ILE A 439 -27.26 12.08 -15.24
CA ILE A 439 -25.91 11.55 -15.45
C ILE A 439 -25.23 11.14 -14.14
N ILE A 440 -25.46 11.88 -13.05
CA ILE A 440 -24.94 11.51 -11.72
C ILE A 440 -25.54 10.17 -11.28
N ASN A 441 -26.86 10.00 -11.45
CA ASN A 441 -27.53 8.75 -11.08
C ASN A 441 -27.07 7.56 -11.94
N HIS A 442 -26.82 7.76 -13.23
CA HIS A 442 -26.27 6.71 -14.09
C HIS A 442 -24.89 6.26 -13.59
N VAL A 443 -23.95 7.18 -13.38
CA VAL A 443 -22.60 6.82 -12.88
C VAL A 443 -22.68 6.21 -11.48
N ALA A 444 -23.58 6.70 -10.63
CA ALA A 444 -23.83 6.11 -9.32
C ALA A 444 -24.30 4.65 -9.40
N GLN A 445 -25.10 4.28 -10.41
CA GLN A 445 -25.50 2.89 -10.60
C GLN A 445 -24.31 2.00 -10.97
N LEU A 446 -23.39 2.48 -11.83
CA LEU A 446 -22.15 1.76 -12.15
C LEU A 446 -21.27 1.59 -10.90
N ALA A 447 -21.07 2.67 -10.15
CA ALA A 447 -20.32 2.66 -8.89
C ALA A 447 -20.96 1.74 -7.85
N HIS A 448 -22.29 1.66 -7.79
CA HIS A 448 -23.01 0.74 -6.91
C HIS A 448 -22.75 -0.73 -7.27
N GLN A 449 -22.75 -1.06 -8.56
CA GLN A 449 -22.42 -2.41 -9.04
C GLN A 449 -20.98 -2.80 -8.66
N ALA A 450 -20.02 -1.89 -8.87
CA ALA A 450 -18.64 -2.10 -8.45
C ALA A 450 -18.50 -2.28 -6.94
N ALA A 451 -19.20 -1.47 -6.13
CA ALA A 451 -19.20 -1.56 -4.67
C ALA A 451 -19.66 -2.95 -4.17
N SER A 452 -20.58 -3.59 -4.90
CA SER A 452 -21.09 -4.92 -4.55
C SER A 452 -20.01 -6.03 -4.60
N GLN A 453 -18.93 -5.82 -5.37
CA GLN A 453 -17.81 -6.76 -5.47
C GLN A 453 -16.97 -6.83 -4.18
N LYS A 454 -17.08 -5.82 -3.29
CA LYS A 454 -16.31 -5.69 -2.04
C LYS A 454 -14.78 -5.76 -2.24
N THR A 455 -14.32 -5.25 -3.37
CA THR A 455 -12.90 -5.12 -3.72
C THR A 455 -12.56 -3.65 -3.95
N ALA A 456 -11.30 -3.27 -3.68
CA ALA A 456 -10.80 -1.93 -4.01
C ALA A 456 -10.20 -1.91 -5.43
N SER A 457 -10.97 -2.38 -6.41
CA SER A 457 -10.53 -2.55 -7.81
C SER A 457 -11.03 -1.46 -8.75
N GLU A 458 -12.16 -0.82 -8.46
CA GLU A 458 -12.83 0.10 -9.38
C GLU A 458 -13.27 1.37 -8.64
N TYR A 459 -13.02 2.53 -9.25
CA TYR A 459 -13.47 3.84 -8.79
C TYR A 459 -13.86 4.71 -9.98
N PHE A 460 -14.95 5.46 -9.88
CA PHE A 460 -15.52 6.22 -11.00
C PHE A 460 -15.27 7.72 -10.83
N VAL A 461 -14.87 8.37 -11.92
CA VAL A 461 -14.64 9.82 -11.96
C VAL A 461 -15.50 10.42 -13.05
N LEU A 462 -16.53 11.18 -12.67
CA LEU A 462 -17.41 11.88 -13.58
C LEU A 462 -16.96 13.33 -13.73
N LEU A 463 -16.52 13.72 -14.92
CA LEU A 463 -16.28 15.12 -15.30
C LEU A 463 -17.55 15.71 -15.94
N ILE A 464 -18.13 16.73 -15.32
CA ILE A 464 -19.22 17.54 -15.85
C ILE A 464 -18.64 18.90 -16.28
N ILE A 465 -18.87 19.29 -17.53
CA ILE A 465 -18.49 20.60 -18.04
C ILE A 465 -19.77 21.35 -18.40
N THR A 466 -19.97 22.53 -17.83
CA THR A 466 -21.21 23.32 -17.96
C THR A 466 -20.91 24.81 -18.06
N ASP A 467 -21.79 25.57 -18.72
CA ASP A 467 -21.69 27.03 -18.76
C ASP A 467 -22.51 27.74 -17.69
N GLY A 468 -23.28 27.04 -16.86
CA GLY A 468 -24.02 27.69 -15.79
C GLY A 468 -25.17 26.92 -15.14
N VAL A 469 -26.06 27.72 -14.56
CA VAL A 469 -27.09 27.41 -13.54
C VAL A 469 -27.76 26.04 -13.69
N ILE A 470 -27.67 25.24 -12.63
CA ILE A 470 -28.39 23.97 -12.49
C ILE A 470 -29.86 24.26 -12.27
N THR A 471 -30.73 23.61 -13.04
CA THR A 471 -32.18 23.75 -12.87
C THR A 471 -32.74 22.72 -11.88
N ASP A 472 -32.17 21.51 -11.83
CA ASP A 472 -32.59 20.40 -10.95
C ASP A 472 -31.77 20.34 -9.65
N MET A 473 -31.60 21.47 -8.96
CA MET A 473 -30.71 21.60 -7.80
C MET A 473 -31.05 20.60 -6.67
N ASP A 474 -32.33 20.42 -6.36
CA ASP A 474 -32.79 19.52 -5.29
C ASP A 474 -32.52 18.05 -5.65
N GLU A 475 -32.81 17.64 -6.89
CA GLU A 475 -32.55 16.30 -7.41
C GLU A 475 -31.05 16.01 -7.56
N THR A 476 -30.27 17.02 -7.94
CA THR A 476 -28.80 16.96 -8.02
C THR A 476 -28.19 16.80 -6.63
N CYS A 477 -28.65 17.58 -5.64
CA CYS A 477 -28.23 17.42 -4.24
C CYS A 477 -28.55 16.01 -3.72
N LEU A 478 -29.75 15.48 -4.00
CA LEU A 478 -30.12 14.13 -3.62
C LEU A 478 -29.22 13.08 -4.29
N ALA A 479 -28.95 13.22 -5.59
CA ALA A 479 -28.09 12.31 -6.34
C ALA A 479 -26.66 12.29 -5.76
N ILE A 480 -26.09 13.46 -5.45
CA ILE A 480 -24.75 13.58 -4.82
C ILE A 480 -24.73 12.97 -3.42
N VAL A 481 -25.76 13.23 -2.59
CA VAL A 481 -25.86 12.65 -1.24
C VAL A 481 -25.91 11.12 -1.31
N ASN A 482 -26.68 10.55 -2.25
CA ASN A 482 -26.72 9.10 -2.46
C ASN A 482 -25.38 8.55 -2.98
N ALA A 483 -24.78 9.22 -3.98
CA ALA A 483 -23.49 8.88 -4.57
C ALA A 483 -22.32 8.95 -3.57
N SER A 484 -22.42 9.78 -2.52
CA SER A 484 -21.36 9.96 -1.53
C SER A 484 -20.97 8.67 -0.81
N ARG A 485 -21.82 7.65 -0.82
CA ARG A 485 -21.58 6.35 -0.18
C ARG A 485 -21.00 5.30 -1.15
N LEU A 486 -20.73 5.66 -2.40
CA LEU A 486 -20.30 4.78 -3.50
C LEU A 486 -18.86 5.11 -3.94
N PRO A 487 -18.15 4.24 -4.69
CA PRO A 487 -16.78 4.50 -5.17
C PRO A 487 -16.78 5.49 -6.35
N MET A 488 -17.17 6.73 -6.13
CA MET A 488 -17.18 7.76 -7.18
C MET A 488 -16.85 9.18 -6.72
N SER A 489 -16.30 9.96 -7.62
CA SER A 489 -16.08 11.41 -7.50
C SER A 489 -16.69 12.15 -8.68
N ILE A 490 -17.07 13.40 -8.47
CA ILE A 490 -17.65 14.29 -9.45
C ILE A 490 -16.78 15.54 -9.54
N ILE A 491 -16.36 15.87 -10.74
CA ILE A 491 -15.58 17.06 -11.05
C ILE A 491 -16.47 17.95 -11.91
N ILE A 492 -16.69 19.20 -11.50
CA ILE A 492 -17.51 20.17 -12.22
C ILE A 492 -16.61 21.31 -12.69
N VAL A 493 -16.53 21.51 -14.00
CA VAL A 493 -15.80 22.62 -14.61
C VAL A 493 -16.80 23.62 -15.19
N GLY A 494 -16.83 24.82 -14.60
CA GLY A 494 -17.69 25.92 -15.06
C GLY A 494 -17.02 26.75 -16.15
N VAL A 495 -17.54 26.74 -17.36
CA VAL A 495 -17.02 27.52 -18.50
C VAL A 495 -17.82 28.81 -18.72
N GLY A 496 -17.19 29.80 -19.36
CA GLY A 496 -17.85 31.08 -19.64
C GLY A 496 -18.01 32.01 -18.42
N GLY A 497 -18.98 32.92 -18.51
CA GLY A 497 -19.12 34.09 -17.63
C GLY A 497 -20.26 34.03 -16.61
N ALA A 498 -20.95 32.89 -16.48
CA ALA A 498 -22.15 32.79 -15.64
C ALA A 498 -21.89 32.91 -14.13
N ASN A 499 -22.96 33.01 -13.34
CA ASN A 499 -22.87 32.90 -11.89
C ASN A 499 -22.79 31.42 -11.48
N PHE A 500 -21.78 31.08 -10.67
CA PHE A 500 -21.52 29.70 -10.22
C PHE A 500 -21.78 29.49 -8.72
N SER A 501 -22.54 30.37 -8.05
CA SER A 501 -22.86 30.22 -6.62
C SER A 501 -23.46 28.84 -6.28
N ASP A 502 -24.29 28.28 -7.15
CA ASP A 502 -24.88 26.94 -6.94
C ASP A 502 -23.81 25.85 -6.95
N MET A 503 -22.78 25.98 -7.80
CA MET A 503 -21.68 25.00 -7.86
C MET A 503 -20.80 25.08 -6.61
N GLU A 504 -20.60 26.27 -6.06
CA GLU A 504 -19.89 26.47 -4.78
C GLU A 504 -20.65 25.83 -3.59
N ILE A 505 -21.97 25.69 -3.68
CA ILE A 505 -22.77 24.94 -2.70
C ILE A 505 -22.52 23.44 -2.84
N LEU A 506 -22.46 22.94 -4.08
CA LEU A 506 -22.24 21.51 -4.35
C LEU A 506 -20.85 21.01 -3.93
N ASP A 507 -19.83 21.86 -4.03
CA ASP A 507 -18.43 21.60 -3.67
C ASP A 507 -18.25 21.17 -2.19
N GLY A 508 -19.24 21.39 -1.32
CA GLY A 508 -19.26 20.77 0.03
C GLY A 508 -18.19 21.24 1.02
N ASP A 509 -17.30 22.13 0.58
CA ASP A 509 -16.04 22.43 1.23
C ASP A 509 -16.21 23.32 2.49
N ASN A 510 -17.22 24.20 2.47
CA ASN A 510 -17.60 25.03 3.63
C ASN A 510 -18.59 24.32 4.57
N THR A 511 -19.46 23.45 4.04
CA THR A 511 -20.52 22.78 4.79
C THR A 511 -20.92 21.50 4.07
N ARG A 512 -21.07 20.40 4.82
CA ARG A 512 -21.53 19.11 4.25
C ARG A 512 -22.86 19.28 3.54
N LEU A 513 -22.91 18.87 2.27
CA LEU A 513 -24.10 18.92 1.44
C LEU A 513 -25.27 18.14 2.08
N ARG A 514 -26.46 18.73 2.00
CA ARG A 514 -27.70 18.17 2.55
C ARG A 514 -28.78 18.16 1.48
N ALA A 515 -29.45 17.02 1.33
CA ALA A 515 -30.59 16.88 0.43
C ALA A 515 -31.88 17.42 1.08
N TYR A 516 -32.90 17.69 0.26
CA TYR A 516 -34.20 18.21 0.73
C TYR A 516 -34.90 17.29 1.75
N ASN A 517 -34.60 15.98 1.73
CA ASN A 517 -35.13 14.99 2.68
C ASN A 517 -34.42 15.00 4.05
N GLY A 518 -33.43 15.88 4.24
CA GLY A 518 -32.65 16.03 5.47
C GLY A 518 -31.42 15.13 5.57
N GLU A 519 -31.19 14.20 4.63
CA GLU A 519 -29.98 13.38 4.60
C GLU A 519 -28.74 14.22 4.27
N VAL A 520 -27.61 13.83 4.86
CA VAL A 520 -26.31 14.51 4.70
C VAL A 520 -25.37 13.59 3.94
N ALA A 521 -24.57 14.16 3.04
CA ALA A 521 -23.52 13.44 2.33
C ALA A 521 -22.54 12.76 3.30
N GLY A 522 -22.22 11.49 3.07
CA GLY A 522 -21.33 10.69 3.92
C GLY A 522 -19.87 11.14 3.86
N ARG A 523 -19.46 11.69 2.72
CA ARG A 523 -18.15 12.27 2.44
C ARG A 523 -18.29 13.33 1.37
N ASP A 524 -17.24 14.13 1.22
CA ASP A 524 -17.12 15.06 0.12
C ASP A 524 -16.71 14.32 -1.16
N ILE A 525 -17.39 14.61 -2.27
CA ILE A 525 -17.19 13.92 -3.55
C ILE A 525 -17.19 14.86 -4.75
N VAL A 526 -17.48 16.15 -4.54
CA VAL A 526 -17.61 17.12 -5.62
C VAL A 526 -16.40 18.04 -5.55
N GLN A 527 -15.76 18.28 -6.68
CA GLN A 527 -14.80 19.37 -6.85
C GLN A 527 -15.35 20.33 -7.91
N PHE A 528 -15.55 21.59 -7.55
CA PHE A 528 -15.91 22.63 -8.50
C PHE A 528 -14.71 23.52 -8.86
N VAL A 529 -14.54 23.81 -10.15
CA VAL A 529 -13.53 24.77 -10.63
C VAL A 529 -14.12 25.66 -11.75
N PRO A 530 -14.17 26.99 -11.55
CA PRO A 530 -14.53 27.92 -12.62
C PRO A 530 -13.33 28.13 -13.58
N PHE A 531 -13.50 27.74 -14.84
CA PHE A 531 -12.47 27.80 -15.88
C PHE A 531 -11.92 29.22 -16.10
N ARG A 532 -12.77 30.25 -15.93
CA ARG A 532 -12.36 31.67 -16.05
C ARG A 532 -11.21 32.06 -15.13
N ASN A 533 -11.04 31.39 -13.99
CA ASN A 533 -9.94 31.67 -13.06
C ASN A 533 -8.60 31.14 -13.59
N LEU A 534 -8.63 30.33 -14.67
CA LEU A 534 -7.50 29.58 -15.19
C LEU A 534 -7.20 29.92 -16.66
N GLN A 535 -7.89 30.91 -17.25
CA GLN A 535 -7.71 31.31 -18.66
C GLN A 535 -6.28 31.76 -19.02
N ASN A 536 -5.51 32.25 -18.05
CA ASN A 536 -4.10 32.65 -18.23
C ASN A 536 -3.12 31.61 -17.65
N ALA A 537 -3.62 30.49 -17.12
CA ALA A 537 -2.82 29.45 -16.51
C ALA A 537 -2.38 28.42 -17.56
N SER A 538 -1.29 27.70 -17.29
CA SER A 538 -0.88 26.60 -18.15
C SER A 538 -1.86 25.42 -18.04
N GLN A 539 -1.85 24.51 -19.00
CA GLN A 539 -2.70 23.32 -18.97
C GLN A 539 -2.47 22.47 -17.71
N GLU A 540 -1.22 22.44 -17.25
CA GLU A 540 -0.79 21.74 -16.03
C GLU A 540 -1.40 22.38 -14.79
N ALA A 541 -1.43 23.71 -14.71
CA ALA A 541 -2.07 24.41 -13.59
C ALA A 541 -3.59 24.17 -13.55
N LEU A 542 -4.24 24.05 -14.71
CA LEU A 542 -5.66 23.70 -14.77
C LEU A 542 -5.90 22.27 -14.24
N ALA A 543 -5.13 21.29 -14.70
CA ALA A 543 -5.22 19.92 -14.19
C ALA A 543 -4.94 19.85 -12.68
N GLN A 544 -3.95 20.60 -12.20
CA GLN A 544 -3.60 20.70 -10.78
C GLN A 544 -4.78 21.08 -9.89
N CYS A 545 -5.51 22.14 -10.26
CA CYS A 545 -6.61 22.62 -9.43
C CYS A 545 -7.83 21.68 -9.51
N VAL A 546 -8.09 21.11 -10.68
CA VAL A 546 -9.26 20.26 -10.93
C VAL A 546 -9.12 18.88 -10.29
N LEU A 547 -7.90 18.35 -10.20
CA LEU A 547 -7.64 16.97 -9.73
C LEU A 547 -7.16 16.90 -8.28
N ALA A 548 -6.99 18.04 -7.62
CA ALA A 548 -6.32 18.14 -6.33
C ALA A 548 -6.94 17.26 -5.22
N GLU A 549 -8.25 17.10 -5.22
CA GLU A 549 -8.95 16.37 -4.15
C GLU A 549 -9.13 14.89 -4.43
N LEU A 550 -9.01 14.49 -5.69
CA LEU A 550 -9.34 13.13 -6.12
C LEU A 550 -8.55 12.05 -5.36
N PRO A 551 -7.23 12.19 -5.10
CA PRO A 551 -6.48 11.21 -4.31
C PRO A 551 -7.04 10.95 -2.89
N GLU A 552 -7.45 12.02 -2.19
CA GLU A 552 -8.02 11.89 -0.84
C GLU A 552 -9.46 11.37 -0.92
N GLN A 553 -10.25 11.79 -1.90
CA GLN A 553 -11.62 11.26 -2.10
C GLN A 553 -11.63 9.75 -2.37
N VAL A 554 -10.65 9.24 -3.13
CA VAL A 554 -10.45 7.79 -3.37
C VAL A 554 -10.05 7.07 -2.08
N SER A 555 -8.98 7.54 -1.44
CA SER A 555 -8.43 6.89 -0.24
C SER A 555 -9.41 6.90 0.93
N SER A 556 -10.14 8.02 1.10
CA SER A 556 -11.17 8.20 2.12
C SER A 556 -12.34 7.24 1.94
N TYR A 557 -12.80 7.03 0.70
CA TYR A 557 -13.86 6.06 0.42
C TYR A 557 -13.45 4.64 0.85
N PHE A 558 -12.33 4.13 0.36
CA PHE A 558 -11.90 2.77 0.68
C PHE A 558 -11.59 2.59 2.17
N ARG A 559 -11.09 3.63 2.83
CA ARG A 559 -10.91 3.66 4.29
C ARG A 559 -12.25 3.61 5.02
N MET A 560 -13.26 4.35 4.57
CA MET A 560 -14.61 4.38 5.15
C MET A 560 -15.27 2.99 5.10
N VAL A 561 -15.11 2.27 3.98
CA VAL A 561 -15.66 0.91 3.80
C VAL A 561 -14.70 -0.20 4.27
N ASN A 562 -13.55 0.16 4.87
CA ASN A 562 -12.53 -0.74 5.40
C ASN A 562 -12.01 -1.76 4.37
N LEU A 563 -11.82 -1.32 3.12
CA LEU A 563 -11.25 -2.13 2.05
C LEU A 563 -9.75 -1.84 1.89
N LYS A 564 -8.97 -2.91 1.74
CA LYS A 564 -7.54 -2.87 1.46
C LYS A 564 -7.30 -2.94 -0.06
N PRO A 565 -6.14 -2.48 -0.57
CA PRO A 565 -5.77 -2.69 -1.96
C PRO A 565 -5.85 -4.16 -2.36
N VAL A 566 -6.23 -4.43 -3.61
CA VAL A 566 -6.42 -5.81 -4.10
C VAL A 566 -5.13 -6.62 -3.99
N ARG A 567 -4.00 -6.00 -4.32
CA ARG A 567 -2.66 -6.55 -4.08
C ARG A 567 -1.97 -5.65 -3.06
N ASP A 568 -1.53 -6.19 -1.92
CA ASP A 568 -0.80 -5.35 -0.96
C ASP A 568 0.55 -4.97 -1.56
N PRO A 569 0.83 -3.67 -1.81
CA PRO A 569 2.09 -3.23 -2.37
C PRO A 569 3.27 -3.71 -1.52
N ALA A 570 3.13 -3.68 -0.19
CA ALA A 570 4.19 -4.14 0.71
C ALA A 570 4.33 -5.66 0.79
N SER A 571 3.33 -6.45 0.37
CA SER A 571 3.50 -7.92 0.31
C SER A 571 4.40 -8.37 -0.83
N ALA A 572 4.60 -7.53 -1.85
CA ALA A 572 5.61 -7.79 -2.89
C ALA A 572 7.01 -7.29 -2.46
N THR A 573 7.07 -6.33 -1.53
CA THR A 573 8.33 -5.86 -0.90
C THR A 573 8.74 -6.70 0.32
N GLU A 574 7.83 -7.46 0.94
CA GLU A 574 8.17 -8.47 1.97
C GLU A 574 9.01 -9.64 1.44
N TYR A 575 9.17 -9.75 0.11
CA TYR A 575 10.10 -10.68 -0.52
C TYR A 575 11.55 -10.13 -0.60
N VAL A 576 11.79 -8.85 -0.32
CA VAL A 576 13.14 -8.24 -0.33
C VAL A 576 13.60 -7.97 1.10
N GLN A 577 13.74 -9.06 1.87
CA GLN A 577 14.60 -9.26 3.05
C GLN A 577 14.17 -10.49 3.88
N ARG A 578 13.22 -11.31 3.41
CA ARG A 578 13.06 -12.66 3.96
C ARG A 578 14.04 -13.59 3.25
N VAL A 579 15.14 -13.92 3.93
CA VAL A 579 16.02 -15.03 3.55
C VAL A 579 15.13 -16.25 3.23
N PRO A 580 15.17 -16.79 2.00
CA PRO A 580 14.31 -17.91 1.60
C PRO A 580 14.52 -19.11 2.53
N THR A 581 13.45 -19.86 2.80
CA THR A 581 13.52 -21.08 3.61
C THR A 581 13.11 -22.27 2.77
N VAL A 582 14.02 -23.24 2.63
CA VAL A 582 13.75 -24.54 2.03
C VAL A 582 13.34 -25.50 3.14
N PHE A 583 12.26 -26.26 2.91
CA PHE A 583 11.76 -27.26 3.85
C PHE A 583 12.00 -28.64 3.27
N THR A 584 12.51 -29.56 4.09
CA THR A 584 12.68 -30.97 3.71
C THR A 584 12.41 -31.88 4.92
N SER A 585 12.34 -33.18 4.69
CA SER A 585 12.22 -34.18 5.75
C SER A 585 13.52 -34.97 5.90
N ALA A 586 13.80 -35.42 7.12
CA ALA A 586 14.97 -36.24 7.40
C ALA A 586 14.99 -37.49 6.50
N GLY A 587 16.15 -37.79 5.92
CA GLY A 587 16.39 -38.90 4.99
C GLY A 587 16.13 -38.57 3.51
N GLN A 588 15.55 -37.42 3.16
CA GLN A 588 15.35 -37.00 1.77
C GLN A 588 16.58 -36.30 1.17
N GLU A 589 16.56 -36.08 -0.14
CA GLU A 589 17.48 -35.17 -0.83
C GLU A 589 16.88 -33.76 -0.88
N VAL A 590 17.73 -32.73 -0.77
CA VAL A 590 17.32 -31.33 -0.87
C VAL A 590 18.29 -30.55 -1.75
N ILE A 591 17.75 -29.60 -2.52
CA ILE A 591 18.50 -28.68 -3.36
C ILE A 591 18.35 -27.28 -2.77
N ILE A 592 19.48 -26.66 -2.42
CA ILE A 592 19.55 -25.30 -1.91
C ILE A 592 19.96 -24.37 -3.08
N PRO A 593 19.08 -23.47 -3.54
CA PRO A 593 19.33 -22.66 -4.71
C PRO A 593 20.36 -21.56 -4.43
N CYS A 594 21.23 -21.28 -5.40
CA CYS A 594 22.09 -20.10 -5.39
C CYS A 594 21.45 -19.02 -6.29
N SER A 595 20.97 -17.91 -5.72
CA SER A 595 20.23 -16.89 -6.49
C SER A 595 21.10 -15.76 -7.07
N ASN A 596 22.39 -15.72 -6.73
CA ASN A 596 23.33 -14.68 -7.13
C ASN A 596 24.38 -15.15 -8.15
N VAL A 597 24.15 -16.27 -8.86
CA VAL A 597 25.10 -16.85 -9.81
C VAL A 597 25.54 -15.83 -10.86
N ALA A 598 26.83 -15.49 -10.86
CA ALA A 598 27.41 -14.44 -11.71
C ALA A 598 28.05 -14.99 -13.00
N HIS A 599 28.33 -16.29 -13.07
CA HIS A 599 29.04 -16.92 -14.18
C HIS A 599 28.36 -18.23 -14.60
N ASN A 600 28.56 -18.64 -15.86
CA ASN A 600 28.10 -19.94 -16.37
C ASN A 600 28.86 -21.14 -15.78
N SER A 601 29.83 -20.91 -14.89
CA SER A 601 30.66 -21.92 -14.23
C SER A 601 30.64 -21.72 -12.72
N CYS A 602 30.54 -22.82 -11.98
CA CYS A 602 30.55 -22.82 -10.52
C CYS A 602 31.95 -22.79 -9.91
N SER A 603 33.02 -22.71 -10.73
CA SER A 603 34.41 -22.65 -10.28
C SER A 603 34.71 -21.44 -9.38
N PHE A 604 33.83 -20.45 -9.31
CA PHE A 604 33.96 -19.26 -8.46
C PHE A 604 32.86 -19.15 -7.41
N THR A 605 32.18 -20.27 -7.14
CA THR A 605 31.12 -20.36 -6.14
C THR A 605 31.65 -20.97 -4.85
N THR A 606 31.34 -20.32 -3.73
CA THR A 606 31.63 -20.77 -2.37
C THR A 606 30.34 -20.89 -1.58
N TRP A 607 30.18 -21.98 -0.84
CA TRP A 607 29.04 -22.17 0.06
C TRP A 607 29.53 -22.21 1.51
N LEU A 608 28.89 -21.37 2.32
CA LEU A 608 29.10 -21.29 3.75
C LEU A 608 27.88 -21.86 4.48
N TYR A 609 28.09 -22.60 5.56
CA TYR A 609 27.07 -23.13 6.45
C TYR A 609 27.26 -22.59 7.86
N SER A 610 26.16 -22.20 8.51
CA SER A 610 26.14 -21.82 9.92
C SER A 610 24.88 -22.30 10.60
N ASN A 611 24.94 -22.51 11.91
CA ASN A 611 23.81 -22.91 12.75
C ASN A 611 24.03 -22.33 14.15
N ALA A 612 22.98 -21.77 14.76
CA ALA A 612 23.09 -21.07 16.05
C ALA A 612 23.60 -21.97 17.20
N GLY A 613 23.52 -23.30 17.04
CA GLY A 613 24.07 -24.26 18.00
C GLY A 613 25.57 -24.54 17.89
N HIS A 614 26.27 -24.03 16.86
CA HIS A 614 27.69 -24.29 16.62
C HIS A 614 28.52 -22.99 16.67
N MET A 615 29.72 -23.03 17.28
CA MET A 615 30.65 -21.90 17.25
C MET A 615 31.42 -21.87 15.92
N GLY A 616 30.91 -21.13 14.94
CA GLY A 616 31.62 -20.76 13.71
C GLY A 616 30.90 -21.12 12.41
N THR A 617 31.34 -20.48 11.32
CA THR A 617 30.87 -20.75 9.95
C THR A 617 31.75 -21.82 9.31
N ILE A 618 31.14 -22.84 8.72
CA ILE A 618 31.82 -23.92 8.01
C ILE A 618 31.78 -23.59 6.51
N GLN A 619 32.93 -23.63 5.85
CA GLN A 619 32.99 -23.55 4.39
C GLN A 619 32.82 -24.95 3.81
N GLU A 620 31.67 -25.22 3.20
CA GLU A 620 31.31 -26.53 2.65
C GLU A 620 31.82 -26.70 1.21
N VAL A 621 31.80 -25.61 0.43
CA VAL A 621 32.27 -25.56 -0.97
C VAL A 621 33.24 -24.41 -1.15
N ASP A 622 34.33 -24.64 -1.87
CA ASP A 622 35.35 -23.66 -2.21
C ASP A 622 35.67 -23.76 -3.70
N ASN A 623 35.49 -22.66 -4.43
CA ASN A 623 35.73 -22.60 -5.88
C ASN A 623 35.07 -23.77 -6.65
N GLY A 624 33.79 -24.03 -6.32
CA GLY A 624 32.98 -25.08 -6.94
C GLY A 624 33.32 -26.52 -6.51
N LYS A 625 34.25 -26.72 -5.57
CA LYS A 625 34.66 -28.04 -5.08
C LYS A 625 34.30 -28.22 -3.61
N ILE A 626 33.77 -29.40 -3.26
CA ILE A 626 33.49 -29.75 -1.87
C ILE A 626 34.81 -29.79 -1.07
N LYS A 627 34.84 -29.15 0.11
CA LYS A 627 36.03 -29.16 0.97
C LYS A 627 36.30 -30.58 1.51
N PRO A 628 37.54 -31.10 1.44
CA PRO A 628 37.87 -32.47 1.89
C PRO A 628 37.61 -32.74 3.38
N ASN A 629 37.71 -31.70 4.22
CA ASN A 629 37.53 -31.80 5.68
C ASN A 629 36.11 -31.43 6.14
N ALA A 630 35.16 -31.24 5.21
CA ALA A 630 33.77 -31.06 5.56
C ALA A 630 33.26 -32.37 6.18
N ILE A 631 32.84 -32.33 7.46
CA ILE A 631 32.28 -33.47 8.20
C ILE A 631 31.14 -34.14 7.41
N ARG A 632 30.47 -33.38 6.55
CA ARG A 632 29.32 -33.77 5.73
C ARG A 632 29.63 -33.94 4.23
N GLY A 633 30.88 -33.77 3.82
CA GLY A 633 31.27 -33.66 2.40
C GLY A 633 30.88 -34.85 1.52
N GLN A 634 30.74 -36.06 2.07
CA GLN A 634 30.30 -37.24 1.32
C GLN A 634 28.84 -37.17 0.84
N ARG A 635 28.01 -36.35 1.49
CA ARG A 635 26.59 -36.17 1.17
C ARG A 635 26.32 -34.94 0.31
N LEU A 636 27.33 -34.10 0.07
CA LEU A 636 27.22 -32.82 -0.62
C LEU A 636 27.63 -32.92 -2.09
N ARG A 637 26.90 -32.24 -2.96
CA ARG A 637 27.23 -32.07 -4.38
C ARG A 637 26.89 -30.65 -4.84
N VAL A 638 27.64 -30.13 -5.80
CA VAL A 638 27.34 -28.85 -6.46
C VAL A 638 26.67 -29.14 -7.80
N GLY A 639 25.47 -28.61 -8.00
CA GLY A 639 24.72 -28.72 -9.24
C GLY A 639 25.33 -27.88 -10.38
N PRO A 640 24.90 -28.10 -11.64
CA PRO A 640 25.38 -27.34 -12.79
C PRO A 640 24.95 -25.86 -12.77
N ASP A 641 23.91 -25.53 -12.00
CA ASP A 641 23.41 -24.18 -11.69
C ASP A 641 24.00 -23.62 -10.39
N CYS A 642 25.06 -24.24 -9.87
CA CYS A 642 25.75 -23.87 -8.64
C CYS A 642 24.92 -24.00 -7.35
N SER A 643 23.76 -24.65 -7.43
CA SER A 643 22.97 -25.06 -6.26
C SER A 643 23.70 -26.11 -5.42
N LEU A 644 23.47 -26.13 -4.11
CA LEU A 644 24.04 -27.11 -3.20
C LEU A 644 23.04 -28.24 -2.95
N HIS A 645 23.41 -29.47 -3.30
CA HIS A 645 22.59 -30.67 -3.16
C HIS A 645 23.07 -31.43 -1.94
N ILE A 646 22.15 -31.77 -1.04
CA ILE A 646 22.42 -32.55 0.17
C ILE A 646 21.59 -33.83 0.11
N THR A 647 22.28 -34.97 0.07
CA THR A 647 21.64 -36.29 0.08
C THR A 647 21.50 -36.81 1.51
N SER A 648 20.46 -37.62 1.77
CA SER A 648 20.20 -38.24 3.08
C SER A 648 20.25 -37.21 4.23
N VAL A 649 19.43 -36.17 4.13
CA VAL A 649 19.42 -35.02 5.07
C VAL A 649 19.20 -35.48 6.52
N THR A 650 19.98 -34.93 7.46
CA THR A 650 19.82 -35.15 8.90
C THR A 650 19.34 -33.87 9.60
N THR A 651 18.95 -33.98 10.87
CA THR A 651 18.54 -32.81 11.68
C THR A 651 19.67 -31.79 11.88
N GLU A 652 20.93 -32.23 11.82
CA GLU A 652 22.12 -31.38 11.92
C GLU A 652 22.32 -30.52 10.66
N ASP A 653 21.71 -30.86 9.53
CA ASP A 653 21.79 -30.06 8.31
C ASP A 653 20.86 -28.83 8.36
N ALA A 654 19.93 -28.76 9.31
CA ALA A 654 19.16 -27.53 9.52
C ALA A 654 20.11 -26.36 9.87
N GLY A 655 19.94 -25.21 9.20
CA GLY A 655 20.89 -24.11 9.32
C GLY A 655 20.73 -23.04 8.24
N LEU A 656 21.67 -22.09 8.22
CA LEU A 656 21.78 -21.02 7.24
C LEU A 656 22.91 -21.35 6.27
N TYR A 657 22.58 -21.43 5.00
CA TYR A 657 23.50 -21.65 3.90
C TYR A 657 23.65 -20.35 3.11
N THR A 658 24.88 -19.91 2.86
CA THR A 658 25.15 -18.66 2.15
C THR A 658 25.96 -18.96 0.90
N CYS A 659 25.40 -18.65 -0.27
CA CYS A 659 26.10 -18.73 -1.55
C CYS A 659 26.84 -17.42 -1.82
N GLN A 660 28.15 -17.51 -2.07
CA GLN A 660 29.01 -16.39 -2.42
C GLN A 660 29.59 -16.61 -3.82
N GLN A 661 29.57 -15.56 -4.64
CA GLN A 661 30.20 -15.55 -5.96
C GLN A 661 31.41 -14.62 -5.96
N PHE A 662 32.46 -15.02 -6.67
CA PHE A 662 33.69 -14.25 -6.81
C PHE A 662 33.97 -13.97 -8.30
N LEU A 663 34.58 -12.81 -8.59
CA LEU A 663 34.92 -12.42 -9.97
C LEU A 663 36.11 -13.22 -10.53
N THR A 664 37.02 -13.66 -9.67
CA THR A 664 38.15 -14.55 -9.99
C THR A 664 38.44 -15.46 -8.78
N GLU A 665 39.27 -16.49 -8.96
CA GLU A 665 39.59 -17.49 -7.91
C GLU A 665 40.13 -16.88 -6.60
N THR A 666 40.74 -15.69 -6.66
CA THR A 666 41.24 -14.92 -5.52
C THR A 666 40.74 -13.46 -5.51
N GLY A 667 39.70 -13.18 -6.30
CA GLY A 667 39.19 -11.84 -6.55
C GLY A 667 38.19 -11.32 -5.51
N PRO A 668 37.69 -10.09 -5.69
CA PRO A 668 36.63 -9.54 -4.85
C PRO A 668 35.27 -10.23 -5.12
N ARG A 669 34.35 -10.08 -4.15
CA ARG A 669 32.99 -10.64 -4.24
C ARG A 669 32.22 -10.01 -5.41
N SER A 670 31.44 -10.83 -6.09
CA SER A 670 30.50 -10.42 -7.13
C SER A 670 29.08 -10.38 -6.54
N GLY A 671 28.51 -9.18 -6.42
CA GLY A 671 27.17 -8.96 -5.87
C GLY A 671 27.05 -9.20 -4.35
N GLU A 672 25.80 -9.22 -3.87
CA GLU A 672 25.47 -9.54 -2.47
C GLU A 672 25.48 -11.06 -2.23
N ASP A 673 25.74 -11.46 -0.99
CA ASP A 673 25.63 -12.85 -0.54
C ASP A 673 24.17 -13.34 -0.71
N ALA A 674 23.98 -14.60 -1.13
CA ALA A 674 22.65 -15.21 -1.26
C ALA A 674 22.39 -16.22 -0.12
N PRO A 675 21.84 -15.76 1.02
CA PRO A 675 21.49 -16.63 2.15
C PRO A 675 20.23 -17.46 1.86
N VAL A 676 20.17 -18.68 2.38
CA VAL A 676 19.02 -19.60 2.36
C VAL A 676 18.97 -20.40 3.66
N TYR A 677 17.83 -20.39 4.35
CA TYR A 677 17.60 -21.25 5.50
C TYR A 677 17.16 -22.65 5.06
N LEU A 678 17.73 -23.70 5.65
CA LEU A 678 17.21 -25.06 5.56
C LEU A 678 16.52 -25.41 6.87
N ALA A 679 15.26 -25.84 6.78
CA ALA A 679 14.49 -26.38 7.89
C ALA A 679 14.16 -27.86 7.63
N VAL A 680 14.39 -28.69 8.64
CA VAL A 680 14.31 -30.16 8.52
C VAL A 680 13.22 -30.69 9.44
N LEU A 681 12.20 -31.31 8.84
CA LEU A 681 11.14 -32.01 9.55
C LEU A 681 11.62 -33.42 9.92
N HIS A 682 11.57 -33.76 11.20
CA HIS A 682 12.04 -35.02 11.73
C HIS A 682 10.98 -35.65 12.63
N MET A 683 10.87 -36.96 12.59
CA MET A 683 9.92 -37.72 13.38
C MET A 683 10.60 -38.90 14.05
N TYR A 684 10.36 -39.07 15.35
CA TYR A 684 10.88 -40.20 16.14
C TYR A 684 9.89 -40.63 17.23
N SER A 685 10.12 -41.80 17.82
CA SER A 685 9.35 -42.34 18.95
C SER A 685 10.14 -42.22 20.25
N SER A 686 9.47 -41.89 21.36
CA SER A 686 10.07 -41.82 22.70
C SER A 686 10.54 -43.16 23.26
N SER A 687 10.10 -44.28 22.67
CA SER A 687 10.45 -45.66 23.06
C SER A 687 10.55 -46.56 21.82
N GLU A 688 11.40 -47.59 21.85
CA GLU A 688 11.46 -48.59 20.78
C GLU A 688 10.09 -49.31 20.63
N PRO A 689 9.60 -49.51 19.40
CA PRO A 689 8.28 -50.05 19.14
C PRO A 689 8.24 -51.58 19.32
N ASP A 690 8.45 -52.08 20.53
CA ASP A 690 8.08 -53.46 20.85
C ASP A 690 6.60 -53.50 21.24
N LEU A 691 5.77 -53.99 20.32
CA LEU A 691 4.31 -54.06 20.44
C LEU A 691 3.83 -54.83 21.70
N GLU A 692 4.71 -55.60 22.35
CA GLU A 692 4.37 -56.53 23.43
C GLU A 692 4.78 -56.07 24.85
N THR A 693 5.61 -55.03 25.02
CA THR A 693 6.09 -54.66 26.37
C THR A 693 6.05 -53.15 26.67
N ALA A 694 5.02 -52.80 27.47
CA ALA A 694 4.95 -51.71 28.44
C ALA A 694 4.97 -50.23 27.96
N GLY A 695 3.78 -49.61 27.88
CA GLY A 695 3.59 -48.17 27.99
C GLY A 695 2.68 -47.53 26.93
N ASP A 696 2.35 -46.26 27.14
CA ASP A 696 1.86 -45.37 26.09
C ASP A 696 3.02 -45.01 25.17
N VAL A 697 2.82 -45.05 23.85
CA VAL A 697 3.86 -44.70 22.86
C VAL A 697 3.63 -43.27 22.41
N THR A 698 4.66 -42.42 22.46
CA THR A 698 4.57 -41.03 22.00
C THR A 698 5.45 -40.83 20.77
N LEU A 699 4.82 -40.43 19.66
CA LEU A 699 5.52 -39.97 18.47
C LEU A 699 5.74 -38.46 18.56
N HIS A 700 6.94 -38.03 18.24
CA HIS A 700 7.34 -36.63 18.19
C HIS A 700 7.54 -36.23 16.74
N CYS A 701 6.92 -35.13 16.33
CA CYS A 701 7.16 -34.49 15.05
C CYS A 701 7.75 -33.09 15.30
N LEU A 702 9.00 -32.91 14.89
CA LEU A 702 9.82 -31.76 15.23
C LEU A 702 10.38 -31.09 13.97
N LEU A 703 10.24 -29.77 13.91
CA LEU A 703 10.84 -28.94 12.87
C LEU A 703 12.13 -28.31 13.39
N HIS A 704 13.27 -28.78 12.88
CA HIS A 704 14.58 -28.22 13.17
C HIS A 704 14.85 -27.02 12.26
N THR A 705 15.33 -25.91 12.83
CA THR A 705 15.61 -24.64 12.14
C THR A 705 16.92 -24.05 12.66
N HIS A 706 17.50 -23.10 11.91
CA HIS A 706 18.77 -22.44 12.24
C HIS A 706 18.86 -21.88 13.66
N ASP A 707 17.76 -21.34 14.17
CA ASP A 707 17.66 -20.65 15.47
C ASP A 707 16.76 -21.38 16.48
N GLN A 708 16.66 -22.71 16.34
CA GLN A 708 15.93 -23.58 17.28
C GLN A 708 14.46 -23.17 17.50
N CYS A 709 13.75 -22.90 16.40
CA CYS A 709 12.35 -22.46 16.39
C CYS A 709 12.16 -20.99 16.82
N GLY A 710 13.08 -20.11 16.39
CA GLY A 710 13.08 -18.69 16.73
C GLY A 710 12.50 -17.77 15.64
N GLY A 711 13.24 -16.72 15.31
CA GLY A 711 12.98 -15.76 14.24
C GLY A 711 12.71 -16.36 12.86
N THR A 712 13.29 -17.52 12.51
CA THR A 712 13.10 -18.16 11.17
C THR A 712 11.64 -18.49 10.86
N VAL A 713 10.85 -18.76 11.91
CA VAL A 713 9.41 -19.09 11.87
C VAL A 713 8.51 -18.00 12.44
N LYS A 714 9.05 -16.99 13.14
CA LYS A 714 8.27 -15.83 13.64
C LYS A 714 7.76 -14.98 12.47
N GLY A 715 6.45 -14.71 12.44
CA GLY A 715 5.81 -13.93 11.38
C GLY A 715 5.49 -14.72 10.09
N LYS A 716 5.77 -16.03 10.07
CA LYS A 716 5.26 -16.97 9.06
C LYS A 716 4.13 -17.78 9.69
N ASP A 717 3.03 -17.98 8.96
CA ASP A 717 1.89 -18.80 9.39
C ASP A 717 2.26 -20.30 9.30
N VAL A 718 3.06 -20.79 10.26
CA VAL A 718 3.66 -22.13 10.29
C VAL A 718 2.92 -23.03 11.28
N HIS A 719 2.49 -24.21 10.84
CA HIS A 719 1.79 -25.21 11.65
C HIS A 719 2.28 -26.63 11.35
N LEU A 720 2.37 -27.47 12.38
CA LEU A 720 2.56 -28.91 12.24
C LEU A 720 1.23 -29.63 12.51
N LEU A 721 0.86 -30.58 11.66
CA LEU A 721 -0.37 -31.37 11.79
C LEU A 721 -0.11 -32.86 11.64
N TRP A 722 -0.79 -33.66 12.44
CA TRP A 722 -0.95 -35.09 12.21
C TRP A 722 -2.11 -35.33 11.25
N VAL A 723 -1.90 -36.19 10.26
CA VAL A 723 -2.92 -36.51 9.25
C VAL A 723 -3.08 -38.01 9.07
N GLU A 724 -4.32 -38.43 8.82
CA GLU A 724 -4.67 -39.78 8.44
C GLU A 724 -5.04 -39.79 6.95
N GLN A 725 -4.40 -40.68 6.17
CA GLN A 725 -4.52 -40.71 4.70
C GLN A 725 -5.97 -40.82 4.18
N SER A 726 -6.92 -41.31 4.99
CA SER A 726 -8.32 -41.52 4.61
C SER A 726 -9.31 -40.50 5.21
N ARG A 727 -8.91 -39.70 6.20
CA ARG A 727 -9.83 -38.85 7.00
C ARG A 727 -9.39 -37.39 7.16
N GLY A 728 -8.21 -37.02 6.68
CA GLY A 728 -7.70 -35.65 6.80
C GLY A 728 -7.00 -35.42 8.15
N GLN A 729 -7.16 -34.23 8.73
CA GLN A 729 -6.51 -33.86 9.98
C GLN A 729 -6.98 -34.74 11.15
N LEU A 730 -6.02 -35.28 11.89
CA LEU A 730 -6.28 -36.03 13.13
C LEU A 730 -6.61 -35.06 14.28
N HIS A 731 -7.59 -35.46 15.09
CA HIS A 731 -7.99 -34.75 16.31
C HIS A 731 -7.95 -35.72 17.49
N SER A 732 -7.54 -35.24 18.67
CA SER A 732 -7.50 -36.04 19.90
C SER A 732 -8.83 -36.74 20.17
N ASN A 733 -8.77 -38.01 20.53
CA ASN A 733 -9.94 -38.83 20.85
C ASN A 733 -9.62 -39.84 21.98
N THR A 734 -10.45 -40.87 22.14
CA THR A 734 -10.24 -41.92 23.17
C THR A 734 -9.04 -42.83 22.91
N ASP A 735 -8.51 -42.84 21.69
CA ASP A 735 -7.46 -43.75 21.22
C ASP A 735 -6.08 -43.09 21.19
N HIS A 736 -6.03 -41.79 20.92
CA HIS A 736 -4.80 -41.02 20.84
C HIS A 736 -4.99 -39.56 21.30
N GLN A 737 -3.93 -38.98 21.87
CA GLN A 737 -3.90 -37.60 22.32
C GLN A 737 -2.83 -36.82 21.56
N ILE A 738 -3.25 -35.72 20.92
CA ILE A 738 -2.35 -34.79 20.24
C ILE A 738 -2.07 -33.63 21.16
N ARG A 739 -0.79 -33.28 21.31
CA ARG A 739 -0.36 -32.12 22.08
C ARG A 739 0.66 -31.32 21.30
N THR A 740 0.34 -30.06 21.05
CA THR A 740 1.25 -29.07 20.49
C THR A 740 2.00 -28.38 21.62
N THR A 741 3.32 -28.54 21.64
CA THR A 741 4.22 -27.95 22.66
C THR A 741 4.78 -26.61 22.19
N SER A 742 5.02 -26.46 20.88
CA SER A 742 5.42 -25.20 20.24
C SER A 742 5.00 -25.20 18.77
N VAL A 743 5.26 -24.10 18.04
CA VAL A 743 5.02 -24.04 16.59
C VAL A 743 5.89 -25.02 15.78
N CYS A 744 6.97 -25.55 16.36
CA CYS A 744 7.85 -26.55 15.73
C CYS A 744 7.79 -27.93 16.40
N ASP A 745 6.89 -28.15 17.35
CA ASP A 745 6.82 -29.42 18.09
C ASP A 745 5.37 -29.83 18.33
N ILE A 746 4.98 -30.94 17.73
CA ILE A 746 3.70 -31.60 17.95
C ILE A 746 3.92 -33.07 18.25
N THR A 747 3.20 -33.56 19.27
CA THR A 747 3.30 -34.94 19.75
C THR A 747 1.98 -35.67 19.56
N LEU A 748 2.06 -36.96 19.27
CA LEU A 748 0.95 -37.88 19.18
C LEU A 748 1.19 -39.03 20.16
N ARG A 749 0.43 -39.04 21.25
CA ARG A 749 0.47 -40.10 22.28
C ARG A 749 -0.62 -41.13 22.00
N MET A 750 -0.22 -42.37 21.75
CA MET A 750 -1.09 -43.52 21.57
C MET A 750 -1.33 -44.20 22.91
N LEU A 751 -2.60 -44.36 23.30
CA LEU A 751 -2.98 -44.91 24.60
C LEU A 751 -2.94 -46.44 24.61
N LYS A 752 -2.53 -47.03 25.74
CA LYS A 752 -2.28 -48.47 25.90
C LYS A 752 -3.43 -49.39 25.50
N ASP A 753 -4.68 -48.98 25.70
CA ASP A 753 -5.87 -49.83 25.50
C ASP A 753 -6.49 -49.71 24.09
N SER A 754 -5.88 -48.93 23.17
CA SER A 754 -6.40 -48.74 21.82
C SER A 754 -5.82 -49.72 20.81
N ASN A 755 -6.53 -50.82 20.56
CA ASN A 755 -6.20 -51.75 19.48
C ASN A 755 -6.31 -51.12 18.08
N HIS A 756 -7.17 -50.10 17.89
CA HIS A 756 -7.35 -49.43 16.61
C HIS A 756 -6.17 -48.52 16.25
N ALA A 757 -5.73 -47.65 17.16
CA ALA A 757 -4.56 -46.79 16.94
C ALA A 757 -3.27 -47.62 16.77
N ARG A 758 -3.13 -48.75 17.48
CA ARG A 758 -1.97 -49.66 17.32
C ARG A 758 -2.03 -50.49 16.04
N SER A 759 -3.20 -50.67 15.43
CA SER A 759 -3.35 -51.34 14.13
C SER A 759 -2.94 -50.47 12.94
N GLN A 760 -2.84 -49.16 13.15
CA GLN A 760 -2.41 -48.20 12.14
C GLN A 760 -0.90 -48.32 11.91
N LYS A 761 -0.52 -48.88 10.76
CA LYS A 761 0.88 -49.21 10.44
C LYS A 761 1.75 -48.00 10.15
N THR A 762 1.16 -46.87 9.75
CA THR A 762 1.90 -45.67 9.32
C THR A 762 1.20 -44.40 9.78
N TRP A 763 1.96 -43.51 10.41
CA TRP A 763 1.54 -42.17 10.85
C TRP A 763 2.24 -41.11 10.01
N GLN A 764 1.53 -40.04 9.66
CA GLN A 764 2.07 -38.95 8.85
C GLN A 764 1.96 -37.62 9.59
N CYS A 765 3.07 -36.89 9.61
CA CYS A 765 3.12 -35.50 10.05
C CYS A 765 3.37 -34.58 8.86
N GLN A 766 2.64 -33.46 8.79
CA GLN A 766 2.73 -32.46 7.74
C GLN A 766 3.16 -31.10 8.31
N LEU A 767 4.05 -30.43 7.59
CA LEU A 767 4.38 -29.03 7.79
C LEU A 767 3.55 -28.17 6.84
N ILE A 768 2.84 -27.20 7.40
CA ILE A 768 2.02 -26.23 6.68
C ILE A 768 2.61 -24.84 6.87
N VAL A 769 2.78 -24.09 5.78
CA VAL A 769 3.23 -22.70 5.80
C VAL A 769 2.31 -21.87 4.91
N GLY A 770 1.65 -20.85 5.47
CA GLY A 770 0.72 -19.98 4.74
C GLY A 770 -0.45 -20.74 4.10
N GLY A 771 -0.97 -21.76 4.80
CA GLY A 771 -2.06 -22.61 4.34
C GLY A 771 -1.70 -23.68 3.29
N LYS A 772 -0.43 -23.85 2.92
CA LYS A 772 0.03 -24.89 1.98
C LYS A 772 0.90 -25.94 2.68
N VAL A 773 0.71 -27.21 2.34
CA VAL A 773 1.59 -28.32 2.79
C VAL A 773 2.94 -28.19 2.08
N MET A 774 4.01 -27.99 2.85
CA MET A 774 5.38 -27.82 2.33
C MET A 774 6.15 -29.14 2.28
N VAL A 775 6.08 -29.93 3.34
CA VAL A 775 6.71 -31.24 3.43
C VAL A 775 5.92 -32.15 4.37
N SER A 776 6.04 -33.46 4.19
CA SER A 776 5.47 -34.46 5.09
C SER A 776 6.48 -35.55 5.39
N ILE A 777 6.36 -36.18 6.56
CA ILE A 777 7.20 -37.31 6.98
C ILE A 777 6.30 -38.42 7.53
N ASN A 778 6.66 -39.66 7.22
CA ASN A 778 5.93 -40.87 7.62
C ASN A 778 6.74 -41.68 8.63
N TYR A 779 6.06 -42.27 9.60
CA TYR A 779 6.65 -43.17 10.60
C TYR A 779 5.85 -44.47 10.59
N SER A 780 6.53 -45.57 10.31
CA SER A 780 5.92 -46.89 10.26
C SER A 780 6.29 -47.69 11.51
N ILE A 781 5.29 -48.30 12.13
CA ILE A 781 5.47 -49.18 13.29
C ILE A 781 5.59 -50.61 12.75
N HIS A 782 6.74 -51.25 12.96
CA HIS A 782 6.99 -52.63 12.54
C HIS A 782 6.74 -53.60 13.70
N PRO A 783 5.94 -54.67 13.53
CA PRO A 783 5.78 -55.69 14.57
C PRO A 783 7.07 -56.50 14.75
N SER A 784 7.46 -56.78 16.00
CA SER A 784 8.65 -57.57 16.33
C SER A 784 8.59 -58.97 15.71
N SER A 785 9.57 -59.32 14.89
CA SER A 785 9.76 -60.70 14.43
C SER A 785 10.36 -61.53 15.56
N LYS A 786 9.55 -62.06 16.47
CA LYS A 786 9.99 -63.18 17.32
C LYS A 786 10.04 -64.43 16.45
N SER A 787 11.26 -64.94 16.28
CA SER A 787 11.57 -66.24 15.72
C SER A 787 10.70 -67.33 16.36
N SER A 788 10.00 -68.10 15.54
CA SER A 788 9.45 -69.39 15.89
C SER A 788 10.54 -70.33 16.38
N PHE A 789 10.45 -70.75 17.64
CA PHE A 789 11.00 -72.02 18.15
C PHE A 789 9.86 -72.87 18.66
#